data_AF-A0A514JTI6-F1
#
_entry.id   AF-A0A514JTI6-F1
#
_cell.length_a   1.000
_cell.length_b   1.000
_cell.length_c   1.000
_cell.angle_alpha   90.00
_cell.angle_beta   90.00
_cell.angle_gamma   90.00
#
_symmetry.space_group_name_H-M   'P 1'
#
loop_
_entity.id
_entity.type
_entity.pdbx_description
1 polymer ?
#
loop_
_entity_poly.entity_id
_entity_poly.type
_entity_poly.pdbx_seq_one_letter_code
_entity_poly.pdbx_strand_id
1 'polypeptide(L)'
;MERSYSPVPAGRPRSIHEGFSVLDFELRFLSLLAAATVRAAGHTPAGVGRSPGLGEWTGYLRHVRKQLDDCPTVPAARVGRAVIEVLDLYDRGVPGAPHELRNLKRLRDHISHGGALPTDRTDLTTLDELVHAVADAIAACLADAGLRTVADDGTGESQPVFVWDGDEVPLWPFLYVTGTGAWHLFSKFAGAQPSYLCFGGTVVTATPKGEAVRSALHPLLKPKKADNGTLDYFIRDVERDLRGFADDDSEPVYADHDHGFEYYWDKATGEGTGTQSRRDYFRLGPDNARQWRDESGWVPYSDYLRKLANWQVVATRLRQKLDQLETQLAAEERETLGWASRERGTTRMAKVIVHDMDGSHAGPPSTFAELIDGVDEDLQANRGQTQVVFINGEAGIGKTRAMLDAAKSRAREVEQALLEGRPSHQALFLYVRSTGQVLDSLRTVVDSAVASTRNLTDKGVKALCRNGLMTLLIDGFDELLGGVGYSDAIGSLRPWLDDLGGRGVVVVSARSSYYMGQYRSSVERANEQGLPYVRHRIAEVQRWSPADVESFLDECEVPRRSLDRLSEHDRRLLGLPFFARVFAEMTLDPNESEIKSDTLTERLLSKYVAREERKLMTGEAGAALLSSAELRRMFEYVAEFMASHDEREADMSELEDAAEYAIEAELSSRRHLKQRLPVLCGLAAASDDASSSRFRFQHELFFDQFLAGAASRYLLEGHPALFQAMLKQSHWRSATVTGVVSTAGAQLTVRAVSDFAPRIGGTERQMESTVAATNLGALWTAVVRETGTLTGQTVVNAIFADELDLSQVEDVDARLVGCELSSLTLPATPGWSLRLENTTVKKIKVSGSPNALRHLHGVRHADLVELLLPNELLDRKEGILAALQRYGAEVVDAESRNDDLPPIEVLAARHFLTSMARRVEKSVILRSDNQPEDNRLKWAQAYGPDAWKKFVNELLVTGLAADENFSASGERKIRLRLKCSASAILADDGSRPGTEEFWARLGGK
;
A
#
# COMPACT_ATOMS: atom_id res chain seq x y z
N MET A 1 38.77 22.47 29.59
CA MET A 1 37.77 21.48 29.19
C MET A 1 36.64 21.42 30.21
N GLU A 2 36.93 21.08 31.46
CA GLU A 2 35.96 21.03 32.58
C GLU A 2 35.08 22.29 32.75
N ARG A 3 35.67 23.50 32.72
CA ARG A 3 34.93 24.78 32.82
C ARG A 3 33.85 25.01 31.75
N SER A 4 33.96 24.36 30.59
CA SER A 4 32.98 24.47 29.50
C SER A 4 31.80 23.50 29.68
N TYR A 5 31.97 22.45 30.48
CA TYR A 5 30.99 21.38 30.68
C TYR A 5 30.15 21.57 31.95
N SER A 6 30.67 22.36 32.90
CA SER A 6 29.94 22.83 34.08
C SER A 6 30.41 24.26 34.41
N PRO A 7 29.73 25.31 33.91
CA PRO A 7 30.02 26.68 34.31
C PRO A 7 29.51 26.89 35.74
N VAL A 8 30.26 26.41 36.73
CA VAL A 8 29.91 26.55 38.14
C VAL A 8 30.01 28.04 38.53
N PRO A 9 28.94 28.66 39.06
CA PRO A 9 29.07 29.93 39.78
C PRO A 9 29.98 29.69 40.99
N ALA A 10 31.05 30.46 41.12
CA ALA A 10 32.06 30.27 42.17
C ALA A 10 31.40 30.05 43.55
N GLY A 11 31.62 28.86 44.14
CA GLY A 11 31.16 28.52 45.49
C GLY A 11 29.97 27.55 45.61
N ARG A 12 29.37 27.06 44.51
CA ARG A 12 28.32 26.01 44.57
C ARG A 12 28.93 24.60 44.44
N PRO A 13 28.64 23.65 45.35
CA PRO A 13 29.06 22.26 45.20
C PRO A 13 28.36 21.60 44.02
N ARG A 14 29.08 20.74 43.28
CA ARG A 14 28.53 19.99 42.14
C ARG A 14 27.41 19.06 42.60
N SER A 15 26.36 18.96 41.79
CA SER A 15 25.37 17.91 41.96
C SER A 15 25.97 16.55 41.60
N ILE A 16 25.36 15.47 42.09
CA ILE A 16 25.82 14.11 41.79
C ILE A 16 25.76 13.78 40.30
N HIS A 17 24.78 14.34 39.57
CA HIS A 17 24.63 14.17 38.13
C HIS A 17 25.72 14.90 37.36
N GLU A 18 26.06 16.12 37.79
CA GLU A 18 27.21 16.86 37.25
C GLU A 18 28.51 16.10 37.54
N GLY A 19 28.69 15.57 38.75
CA GLY A 19 29.85 14.76 39.13
C GLY A 19 30.04 13.54 38.22
N PHE A 20 28.98 12.75 37.98
CA PHE A 20 29.06 11.62 37.05
C PHE A 20 29.27 12.03 35.59
N SER A 21 28.74 13.19 35.18
CA SER A 21 28.95 13.71 33.81
C SER A 21 30.41 14.13 33.60
N VAL A 22 31.03 14.77 34.60
CA VAL A 22 32.46 15.10 34.56
C VAL A 22 33.30 13.83 34.62
N LEU A 23 32.96 12.86 35.49
CA LEU A 23 33.66 11.59 35.55
C LEU A 23 33.61 10.82 34.22
N ASP A 24 32.45 10.78 33.54
CA ASP A 24 32.32 10.18 32.21
C ASP A 24 33.21 10.88 31.18
N PHE A 25 33.27 12.21 31.23
CA PHE A 25 34.15 13.00 30.38
C PHE A 25 35.64 12.69 30.60
N GLU A 26 36.10 12.66 31.85
CA GLU A 26 37.52 12.38 32.18
C GLU A 26 37.92 10.96 31.77
N LEU A 27 37.08 9.96 32.07
CA LEU A 27 37.33 8.58 31.67
C LEU A 27 37.31 8.41 30.15
N ARG A 28 36.43 9.12 29.45
CA ARG A 28 36.39 9.16 27.99
C ARG A 28 37.67 9.76 27.42
N PHE A 29 38.10 10.91 27.93
CA PHE A 29 39.34 11.56 27.49
C PHE A 29 40.54 10.63 27.66
N LEU A 30 40.70 10.04 28.85
CA LEU A 30 41.79 9.10 29.13
C LEU A 30 41.73 7.85 28.25
N SER A 31 40.53 7.31 27.98
CA SER A 31 40.35 6.14 27.10
C SER A 31 40.78 6.43 25.67
N LEU A 32 40.41 7.60 25.15
CA LEU A 32 40.77 8.02 23.79
C LEU A 32 42.25 8.38 23.68
N LEU A 33 42.84 8.97 24.73
CA LEU A 33 44.28 9.19 24.82
C LEU A 33 45.06 7.87 24.86
N ALA A 34 44.60 6.88 25.63
CA ALA A 34 45.18 5.54 25.65
C ALA A 34 45.10 4.85 24.29
N ALA A 35 43.95 4.94 23.60
CA ALA A 35 43.78 4.43 22.25
C ALA A 35 44.75 5.10 21.25
N ALA A 36 44.88 6.42 21.31
CA ALA A 36 45.81 7.19 20.48
C ALA A 36 47.26 6.79 20.77
N THR A 37 47.62 6.56 22.02
CA THR A 37 48.97 6.19 22.47
C THR A 37 49.38 4.81 21.97
N VAL A 38 48.52 3.81 22.13
CA VAL A 38 48.75 2.46 21.58
C VAL A 38 48.94 2.51 20.06
N ARG A 39 48.12 3.33 19.38
CA ARG A 39 48.24 3.51 17.93
C ARG A 39 49.52 4.21 17.51
N ALA A 40 49.95 5.23 18.25
CA ALA A 40 51.21 5.94 18.00
C ALA A 40 52.43 5.02 18.15
N ALA A 41 52.36 4.04 19.06
CA ALA A 41 53.38 3.00 19.21
C ALA A 41 53.36 1.92 18.11
N GLY A 42 52.49 2.04 17.09
CA GLY A 42 52.41 1.11 15.96
C GLY A 42 51.52 -0.11 16.19
N HIS A 43 50.81 -0.17 17.31
CA HIS A 43 49.89 -1.27 17.63
C HIS A 43 48.44 -0.93 17.23
N THR A 44 47.62 -1.95 16.96
CA THR A 44 46.19 -1.74 16.76
C THR A 44 45.49 -1.64 18.12
N PRO A 45 44.92 -0.47 18.49
CA PRO A 45 44.19 -0.35 19.75
C PRO A 45 42.96 -1.25 19.73
N ALA A 46 42.51 -1.67 20.90
CA ALA A 46 41.21 -2.31 21.01
C ALA A 46 40.10 -1.41 20.43
N GLY A 47 39.04 -2.02 19.92
CA GLY A 47 37.92 -1.26 19.38
C GLY A 47 37.24 -0.42 20.48
N VAL A 48 37.09 0.87 20.23
CA VAL A 48 36.26 1.76 21.08
C VAL A 48 34.78 1.47 20.79
N GLY A 49 33.92 1.51 21.81
CA GLY A 49 32.49 1.32 21.62
C GLY A 49 31.89 2.34 20.64
N ARG A 50 30.79 1.98 19.97
CA ARG A 50 30.09 2.93 19.09
C ARG A 50 29.23 3.94 19.87
N SER A 51 28.77 3.62 21.07
CA SER A 51 28.10 4.57 21.97
C SER A 51 28.48 4.25 23.42
N PRO A 52 29.74 4.54 23.82
CA PRO A 52 30.27 4.05 25.09
C PRO A 52 29.74 4.87 26.26
N GLY A 53 29.16 4.20 27.24
CA GLY A 53 28.89 4.77 28.55
C GLY A 53 30.04 4.52 29.54
N LEU A 54 29.93 5.09 30.75
CA LEU A 54 30.90 4.95 31.86
C LEU A 54 31.45 3.52 32.07
N GLY A 55 30.56 2.51 32.04
CA GLY A 55 30.95 1.11 32.20
C GLY A 55 31.77 0.55 31.02
N GLU A 56 31.53 1.05 29.81
CA GLU A 56 32.29 0.66 28.62
C GLU A 56 33.65 1.36 28.59
N TRP A 57 33.74 2.63 29.00
CA TRP A 57 35.01 3.34 29.15
C TRP A 57 35.94 2.65 30.16
N THR A 58 35.42 2.33 31.35
CA THR A 58 36.21 1.58 32.35
C THR A 58 36.58 0.18 31.88
N GLY A 59 35.68 -0.52 31.19
CA GLY A 59 35.98 -1.80 30.55
C GLY A 59 37.09 -1.69 29.50
N TYR A 60 37.07 -0.63 28.70
CA TYR A 60 38.10 -0.31 27.72
C TYR A 60 39.45 -0.03 28.40
N LEU A 61 39.48 0.82 29.43
CA LEU A 61 40.69 1.14 30.21
C LEU A 61 41.35 -0.11 30.80
N ARG A 62 40.56 -1.04 31.36
CA ARG A 62 41.09 -2.31 31.88
C ARG A 62 41.71 -3.18 30.80
N HIS A 63 41.18 -3.13 29.58
CA HIS A 63 41.70 -3.91 28.45
C HIS A 63 42.94 -3.26 27.82
N VAL A 64 42.89 -1.96 27.54
CA VAL A 64 43.98 -1.20 26.91
C VAL A 64 45.21 -1.12 27.79
N ARG A 65 45.07 -1.24 29.13
CA ARG A 65 46.20 -1.32 30.06
C ARG A 65 47.25 -2.34 29.63
N LYS A 66 46.83 -3.55 29.24
CA LYS A 66 47.76 -4.59 28.76
C LYS A 66 48.48 -4.17 27.49
N GLN A 67 47.77 -3.50 26.57
CA GLN A 67 48.35 -3.01 25.31
C GLN A 67 49.34 -1.88 25.55
N LEU A 68 49.14 -1.05 26.59
CA LEU A 68 50.09 -0.01 26.98
C LEU A 68 51.35 -0.61 27.62
N ASP A 69 51.22 -1.67 28.42
CA ASP A 69 52.36 -2.38 29.01
C ASP A 69 53.27 -3.00 27.93
N ASP A 70 52.69 -3.40 26.79
CA ASP A 70 53.42 -3.97 25.65
C ASP A 70 54.11 -2.91 24.76
N CYS A 71 53.84 -1.61 24.99
CA CYS A 71 54.40 -0.50 24.20
C CYS A 71 55.62 0.12 24.91
N PRO A 72 56.87 -0.01 24.40
CA PRO A 72 58.07 0.51 25.06
C PRO A 72 58.32 1.99 24.75
N THR A 73 57.31 2.86 24.89
CA THR A 73 57.42 4.32 24.65
C THR A 73 57.17 5.13 25.91
N VAL A 74 57.76 6.34 25.99
CA VAL A 74 57.56 7.23 27.15
C VAL A 74 56.07 7.60 27.33
N PRO A 75 55.32 7.95 26.25
CA PRO A 75 53.89 8.18 26.36
C PRO A 75 53.13 6.96 26.90
N ALA A 76 53.44 5.75 26.44
CA ALA A 76 52.74 4.54 26.88
C ALA A 76 52.93 4.27 28.37
N ALA A 77 54.15 4.44 28.89
CA ALA A 77 54.42 4.30 30.32
C ALA A 77 53.69 5.36 31.17
N ARG A 78 53.62 6.61 30.70
CA ARG A 78 52.93 7.71 31.39
C ARG A 78 51.41 7.51 31.40
N VAL A 79 50.83 7.24 30.23
CA VAL A 79 49.39 7.00 30.08
C VAL A 79 49.01 5.71 30.81
N GLY A 80 49.81 4.65 30.73
CA GLY A 80 49.60 3.41 31.46
C GLY A 80 49.54 3.61 32.98
N ARG A 81 50.44 4.44 33.53
CA ARG A 81 50.40 4.81 34.96
C ARG A 81 49.11 5.55 35.33
N ALA A 82 48.69 6.52 34.52
CA ALA A 82 47.44 7.24 34.74
C ALA A 82 46.21 6.32 34.67
N VAL A 83 46.20 5.38 33.71
CA VAL A 83 45.15 4.36 33.61
C VAL A 83 45.09 3.49 34.86
N ILE A 84 46.22 3.05 35.40
CA ILE A 84 46.28 2.27 36.66
C ILE A 84 45.72 3.09 37.82
N GLU A 85 46.20 4.31 38.01
CA GLU A 85 45.80 5.19 39.10
C GLU A 85 44.30 5.51 39.05
N VAL A 86 43.77 5.84 37.87
CA VAL A 86 42.34 6.12 37.67
C VAL A 86 41.48 4.88 37.89
N LEU A 87 41.91 3.70 37.45
CA LEU A 87 41.18 2.46 37.71
C LEU A 87 41.18 2.10 39.20
N ASP A 88 42.30 2.30 39.90
CA ASP A 88 42.38 2.09 41.35
C ASP A 88 41.48 3.06 42.12
N LEU A 89 41.44 4.33 41.71
CA LEU A 89 40.52 5.33 42.25
C LEU A 89 39.05 4.95 42.00
N TYR A 90 38.72 4.50 40.78
CA TYR A 90 37.38 4.05 40.42
C TYR A 90 36.95 2.80 41.20
N ASP A 91 37.85 1.82 41.36
CA ASP A 91 37.55 0.53 42.00
C ASP A 91 37.41 0.65 43.53
N ARG A 92 37.97 1.70 44.16
CA ARG A 92 37.71 2.04 45.57
C ARG A 92 36.24 2.37 45.86
N GLY A 93 35.50 2.81 44.84
CA GLY A 93 34.07 3.10 44.96
C GLY A 93 33.76 4.30 45.86
N VAL A 94 32.56 4.31 46.44
CA VAL A 94 32.13 5.32 47.42
C VAL A 94 31.93 4.62 48.77
N PRO A 95 32.93 4.66 49.68
CA PRO A 95 32.91 3.87 50.92
C PRO A 95 31.73 4.19 51.86
N GLY A 96 31.27 5.44 51.83
CA GLY A 96 30.13 5.95 52.61
C GLY A 96 28.77 5.47 52.12
N ALA A 97 28.67 5.05 50.85
CA ALA A 97 27.41 4.60 50.28
C ALA A 97 26.94 3.25 50.88
N PRO A 98 25.63 2.97 50.86
CA PRO A 98 25.08 1.66 51.24
C PRO A 98 25.83 0.51 50.54
N HIS A 99 25.96 -0.65 51.21
CA HIS A 99 26.76 -1.76 50.70
C HIS A 99 26.44 -2.16 49.24
N GLU A 100 25.19 -2.03 48.84
CA GLU A 100 24.71 -2.32 47.48
C GLU A 100 25.13 -1.29 46.43
N LEU A 101 25.40 -0.04 46.87
CA LEU A 101 25.74 1.13 46.06
C LEU A 101 27.21 1.58 46.20
N ARG A 102 28.04 0.86 46.96
CA ARG A 102 29.48 1.19 47.09
C ARG A 102 30.23 1.19 45.76
N ASN A 103 29.77 0.39 44.81
CA ASN A 103 30.35 0.36 43.47
C ASN A 103 29.84 1.57 42.66
N LEU A 104 30.75 2.38 42.11
CA LEU A 104 30.40 3.59 41.33
C LEU A 104 29.45 3.31 40.17
N LYS A 105 29.60 2.17 39.48
CA LYS A 105 28.68 1.77 38.41
C LYS A 105 27.28 1.56 38.98
N ARG A 106 27.14 0.83 40.09
CA ARG A 106 25.84 0.60 40.73
C ARG A 106 25.22 1.87 41.28
N LEU A 107 26.03 2.77 41.85
CA LEU A 107 25.57 4.08 42.31
C LEU A 107 25.05 4.94 41.17
N ARG A 108 25.82 5.04 40.08
CA ARG A 108 25.42 5.75 38.86
C ARG A 108 24.15 5.16 38.27
N ASP A 109 24.07 3.84 38.15
CA ASP A 109 22.90 3.15 37.65
C ASP A 109 21.68 3.45 38.56
N HIS A 110 21.80 3.29 39.89
CA HIS A 110 20.71 3.64 40.84
C HIS A 110 20.18 5.07 40.68
N ILE A 111 21.08 6.05 40.52
CA ILE A 111 20.72 7.46 40.35
C ILE A 111 20.09 7.73 38.98
N SER A 112 20.60 7.13 37.91
CA SER A 112 20.03 7.24 36.56
C SER A 112 18.62 6.66 36.47
N HIS A 113 18.27 5.70 37.32
CA HIS A 113 16.93 5.10 37.40
C HIS A 113 15.97 5.85 38.35
N GLY A 114 16.35 7.04 38.84
CA GLY A 114 15.53 7.85 39.75
C GLY A 114 15.51 7.34 41.19
N GLY A 115 16.48 6.50 41.56
CA GLY A 115 16.65 6.04 42.94
C GLY A 115 16.92 7.21 43.89
N ALA A 116 16.52 7.06 45.15
CA ALA A 116 16.75 8.08 46.17
C ALA A 116 18.25 8.42 46.25
N LEU A 117 18.56 9.71 46.18
CA LEU A 117 19.92 10.21 46.33
C LEU A 117 20.43 9.87 47.74
N PRO A 118 21.71 9.52 47.89
CA PRO A 118 22.31 9.44 49.22
C PRO A 118 22.12 10.79 49.92
N THR A 119 21.48 10.77 51.09
CA THR A 119 21.10 11.98 51.83
C THR A 119 22.28 12.61 52.58
N ASP A 120 23.42 11.92 52.66
CA ASP A 120 24.58 12.35 53.43
C ASP A 120 25.55 13.19 52.57
N ARG A 121 25.96 14.36 53.08
CA ARG A 121 26.89 15.28 52.36
C ARG A 121 28.28 14.67 52.13
N THR A 122 28.60 13.60 52.85
CA THR A 122 29.83 12.82 52.77
C THR A 122 29.96 12.03 51.46
N ASP A 123 28.86 11.57 50.87
CA ASP A 123 28.90 10.82 49.60
C ASP A 123 29.11 11.74 48.39
N LEU A 124 28.53 12.94 48.42
CA LEU A 124 28.74 13.97 47.38
C LEU A 124 30.17 14.51 47.37
N THR A 125 30.78 14.67 48.56
CA THR A 125 32.19 15.06 48.68
C THR A 125 33.11 13.96 48.18
N THR A 126 32.79 12.69 48.42
CA THR A 126 33.57 11.56 47.91
C THR A 126 33.60 11.49 46.37
N LEU A 127 32.48 11.75 45.69
CA LEU A 127 32.45 11.78 44.22
C LEU A 127 33.23 12.98 43.66
N ASP A 128 33.11 14.15 44.30
CA ASP A 128 33.85 15.34 43.87
C ASP A 128 35.36 15.14 44.10
N GLU A 129 35.78 14.57 45.24
CA GLU A 129 37.16 14.17 45.52
C GLU A 129 37.67 13.15 44.49
N LEU A 130 36.85 12.18 44.10
CA LEU A 130 37.21 11.23 43.04
C LEU A 130 37.43 11.93 41.70
N VAL A 131 36.52 12.81 41.31
CA VAL A 131 36.64 13.57 40.05
C VAL A 131 37.91 14.42 40.06
N HIS A 132 38.20 15.11 41.16
CA HIS A 132 39.45 15.88 41.31
C HIS A 132 40.69 14.97 41.25
N ALA A 133 40.68 13.83 41.95
CA ALA A 133 41.80 12.88 41.93
C ALA A 133 42.04 12.28 40.54
N VAL A 134 40.97 11.97 39.80
CA VAL A 134 41.07 11.49 38.40
C VAL A 134 41.62 12.60 37.49
N ALA A 135 41.14 13.83 37.65
CA ALA A 135 41.64 14.98 36.91
C ALA A 135 43.12 15.25 37.21
N ASP A 136 43.54 15.14 38.48
CA ASP A 136 44.93 15.29 38.91
C ASP A 136 45.83 14.20 38.31
N ALA A 137 45.37 12.94 38.27
CA ALA A 137 46.09 11.85 37.64
C ALA A 137 46.27 12.08 36.12
N ILE A 138 45.24 12.57 35.43
CA ILE A 138 45.32 12.95 34.01
C ILE A 138 46.25 14.16 33.83
N ALA A 139 46.17 15.17 34.69
CA ALA A 139 47.06 16.34 34.64
C ALA A 139 48.53 15.95 34.86
N ALA A 140 48.81 15.07 35.82
CA ALA A 140 50.15 14.54 36.07
C ALA A 140 50.69 13.73 34.89
N CYS A 141 49.82 13.01 34.17
CA CYS A 141 50.17 12.34 32.92
C CYS A 141 50.62 13.34 31.83
N LEU A 142 49.95 14.49 31.76
CA LEU A 142 50.15 15.51 30.73
C LEU A 142 51.19 16.58 31.09
N ALA A 143 51.69 16.64 32.33
CA ALA A 143 52.50 17.76 32.85
C ALA A 143 53.77 18.06 32.01
N ASP A 144 54.36 17.03 31.40
CA ASP A 144 55.58 17.12 30.58
C ASP A 144 55.29 17.02 29.07
N ALA A 145 54.01 17.01 28.67
CA ALA A 145 53.60 16.86 27.28
C ALA A 145 53.65 18.20 26.53
N GLY A 146 54.44 18.28 25.46
CA GLY A 146 54.30 19.35 24.48
C GLY A 146 53.00 19.16 23.68
N LEU A 147 52.27 20.23 23.39
CA LEU A 147 51.11 20.19 22.49
C LEU A 147 51.45 20.91 21.18
N ARG A 148 51.36 20.19 20.07
CA ARG A 148 51.50 20.73 18.71
C ARG A 148 50.20 20.54 17.95
N THR A 149 49.84 21.48 17.09
CA THR A 149 48.71 21.34 16.17
C THR A 149 49.23 21.28 14.74
N VAL A 150 48.84 20.23 14.00
CA VAL A 150 49.15 20.09 12.57
C VAL A 150 47.91 20.56 11.80
N ALA A 151 48.08 21.57 10.93
CA ALA A 151 46.99 22.01 10.06
C ALA A 151 46.72 20.94 9.00
N ASP A 152 45.43 20.64 8.76
CA ASP A 152 45.01 19.80 7.65
C ASP A 152 44.69 20.70 6.45
N ASP A 153 45.43 20.54 5.36
CA ASP A 153 45.46 21.46 4.19
C ASP A 153 44.14 21.52 3.39
N GLY A 154 43.10 20.77 3.78
CA GLY A 154 41.82 20.70 3.06
C GLY A 154 40.54 20.93 3.86
N THR A 155 40.55 20.89 5.20
CA THR A 155 39.32 20.87 6.02
C THR A 155 39.15 22.09 6.93
N GLY A 156 40.19 22.91 7.11
CA GLY A 156 40.19 23.97 8.12
C GLY A 156 40.19 23.44 9.56
N GLU A 157 40.50 22.16 9.73
CA GLU A 157 40.66 21.48 11.02
C GLU A 157 42.17 21.36 11.34
N SER A 158 42.49 21.43 12.62
CA SER A 158 43.83 21.24 13.16
C SER A 158 43.85 19.96 14.00
N GLN A 159 44.86 19.12 13.75
CA GLN A 159 45.05 17.83 14.40
C GLN A 159 46.01 17.99 15.59
N PRO A 160 45.53 17.87 16.83
CA PRO A 160 46.39 17.98 18.00
C PRO A 160 47.26 16.72 18.16
N VAL A 161 48.52 16.95 18.52
CA VAL A 161 49.56 15.95 18.75
C VAL A 161 50.24 16.25 20.08
N PHE A 162 50.24 15.30 21.00
CA PHE A 162 51.06 15.39 22.21
C PHE A 162 52.46 14.87 21.93
N VAL A 163 53.48 15.49 22.54
CA VAL A 163 54.89 15.13 22.36
C VAL A 163 55.54 14.93 23.73
N TRP A 164 56.05 13.73 23.99
CA TRP A 164 56.87 13.43 25.18
C TRP A 164 58.24 12.93 24.74
N ASP A 165 59.31 13.60 25.16
CA ASP A 165 60.69 13.18 24.87
C ASP A 165 60.98 12.83 23.38
N GLY A 166 60.28 13.50 22.46
CA GLY A 166 60.38 13.28 21.01
C GLY A 166 59.37 12.27 20.43
N ASP A 167 58.68 11.49 21.26
CA ASP A 167 57.61 10.60 20.85
C ASP A 167 56.31 11.39 20.61
N GLU A 168 55.76 11.29 19.41
CA GLU A 168 54.51 11.97 19.02
C GLU A 168 53.30 11.05 19.19
N VAL A 169 52.23 11.57 19.81
CA VAL A 169 50.93 10.91 19.96
C VAL A 169 49.86 11.73 19.24
N PRO A 170 49.55 11.42 17.97
CA PRO A 170 48.48 12.08 17.23
C PRO A 170 47.12 11.70 17.79
N LEU A 171 46.29 12.68 18.14
CA LEU A 171 44.97 12.45 18.74
C LEU A 171 43.86 12.26 17.70
N TRP A 172 44.10 12.65 16.45
CA TRP A 172 43.18 12.42 15.32
C TRP A 172 42.91 10.91 15.12
N PRO A 173 41.71 10.42 14.81
CA PRO A 173 40.44 11.14 14.64
C PRO A 173 39.63 11.25 15.94
N PHE A 174 40.17 10.85 17.09
CA PHE A 174 39.45 10.91 18.36
C PHE A 174 39.29 12.35 18.86
N LEU A 175 40.29 13.21 18.59
CA LEU A 175 40.23 14.64 18.87
C LEU A 175 40.67 15.46 17.66
N TYR A 176 40.03 16.61 17.46
CA TYR A 176 40.43 17.64 16.51
C TYR A 176 40.03 19.05 16.98
N VAL A 177 40.61 20.07 16.38
CA VAL A 177 40.34 21.48 16.69
C VAL A 177 39.89 22.19 15.42
N THR A 178 38.80 22.95 15.45
CA THR A 178 38.36 23.74 14.29
C THR A 178 39.16 25.02 14.15
N GLY A 179 39.12 25.67 12.99
CA GLY A 179 39.76 26.98 12.77
C GLY A 179 39.30 28.10 13.74
N THR A 180 38.19 27.91 14.45
CA THR A 180 37.72 28.79 15.53
C THR A 180 38.38 28.54 16.89
N GLY A 181 39.28 27.55 16.99
CA GLY A 181 39.92 27.13 18.24
C GLY A 181 39.04 26.23 19.11
N ALA A 182 37.88 25.80 18.63
CA ALA A 182 37.00 24.89 19.35
C ALA A 182 37.47 23.45 19.17
N TRP A 183 37.65 22.77 20.30
CA TRP A 183 38.07 21.37 20.33
C TRP A 183 36.88 20.44 20.28
N HIS A 184 37.10 19.27 19.69
CA HIS A 184 36.09 18.25 19.43
C HIS A 184 36.64 16.92 19.96
N LEU A 185 35.92 16.28 20.87
CA LEU A 185 36.25 14.97 21.45
C LEU A 185 35.21 13.94 21.05
N PHE A 186 35.63 12.80 20.50
CA PHE A 186 34.71 11.76 20.04
C PHE A 186 33.74 11.34 21.16
N SER A 187 32.45 11.30 20.83
CA SER A 187 31.37 10.98 21.77
C SER A 187 30.71 9.64 21.45
N LYS A 188 30.11 9.55 20.26
CA LYS A 188 29.38 8.37 19.79
C LYS A 188 29.37 8.31 18.26
N PHE A 189 29.05 7.15 17.73
CA PHE A 189 28.93 6.86 16.31
C PHE A 189 27.53 6.28 16.06
N ALA A 190 26.59 7.15 15.70
CA ALA A 190 25.18 6.81 15.50
C ALA A 190 24.85 6.75 14.01
N GLY A 191 24.20 5.67 13.56
CA GLY A 191 23.91 5.44 12.15
C GLY A 191 25.18 5.41 11.30
N ALA A 192 25.33 6.38 10.40
CA ALA A 192 26.47 6.52 9.49
C ALA A 192 27.41 7.69 9.82
N GLN A 193 27.19 8.41 10.94
CA GLN A 193 27.93 9.63 11.28
C GLN A 193 28.47 9.63 12.71
N PRO A 194 29.72 10.10 12.93
CA PRO A 194 30.27 10.31 14.26
C PRO A 194 29.79 11.63 14.87
N SER A 195 29.59 11.65 16.17
CA SER A 195 29.26 12.83 16.98
C SER A 195 30.39 13.10 17.97
N TYR A 196 30.71 14.39 18.14
CA TYR A 196 31.78 14.89 19.00
C TYR A 196 31.20 15.84 20.04
N LEU A 197 31.79 15.83 21.24
CA LEU A 197 31.61 16.86 22.26
C LEU A 197 32.50 18.05 21.93
N CYS A 198 31.92 19.25 21.92
CA CYS A 198 32.59 20.48 21.52
C CYS A 198 32.93 21.35 22.75
N PHE A 199 34.12 21.95 22.77
CA PHE A 199 34.57 22.81 23.86
C PHE A 199 35.40 23.99 23.34
N GLY A 200 35.25 25.17 23.97
CA GLY A 200 35.84 26.42 23.49
C GLY A 200 35.01 27.15 22.42
N GLY A 201 33.78 26.73 22.15
CA GLY A 201 32.81 27.38 21.25
C GLY A 201 31.39 27.44 21.83
N THR A 202 30.41 27.88 21.04
CA THR A 202 28.99 28.01 21.44
C THR A 202 28.18 26.72 21.27
N VAL A 203 28.71 25.76 20.53
CA VAL A 203 28.06 24.48 20.22
C VAL A 203 28.53 23.43 21.23
N VAL A 204 27.61 22.60 21.74
CA VAL A 204 27.91 21.54 22.73
C VAL A 204 28.23 20.20 22.05
N THR A 205 27.59 19.91 20.92
CA THR A 205 27.83 18.70 20.12
C THR A 205 27.87 19.01 18.64
N ALA A 206 28.79 18.39 17.91
CA ALA A 206 28.91 18.54 16.47
C ALA A 206 29.06 17.20 15.76
N THR A 207 28.59 17.17 14.52
CA THR A 207 28.68 16.03 13.61
C THR A 207 29.49 16.49 12.39
N PRO A 208 30.73 15.99 12.19
CA PRO A 208 31.56 16.40 11.08
C PRO A 208 30.90 16.03 9.76
N LYS A 209 30.87 16.96 8.80
CA LYS A 209 30.35 16.71 7.45
C LYS A 209 31.34 15.96 6.55
N GLY A 210 32.63 15.96 6.92
CA GLY A 210 33.71 15.36 6.12
C GLY A 210 33.78 13.83 6.21
N GLU A 211 33.97 13.18 5.07
CA GLU A 211 34.14 11.72 4.97
C GLU A 211 35.46 11.20 5.57
N ALA A 212 36.46 12.08 5.71
CA ALA A 212 37.78 11.77 6.24
C ALA A 212 37.74 11.29 7.70
N VAL A 213 37.03 12.02 8.58
CA VAL A 213 36.85 11.64 9.99
C VAL A 213 36.18 10.27 10.10
N ARG A 214 35.11 10.07 9.31
CA ARG A 214 34.34 8.82 9.29
C ARG A 214 35.21 7.63 8.90
N SER A 215 35.99 7.79 7.83
CA SER A 215 36.86 6.74 7.29
C SER A 215 38.01 6.41 8.24
N ALA A 216 38.60 7.42 8.89
CA ALA A 216 39.67 7.22 9.86
C ALA A 216 39.18 6.57 11.17
N LEU A 217 37.96 6.89 11.60
CA LEU A 217 37.40 6.42 12.87
C LEU A 217 36.82 5.00 12.76
N HIS A 218 36.19 4.65 11.63
CA HIS A 218 35.54 3.35 11.45
C HIS A 218 36.39 2.10 11.83
N PRO A 219 37.67 1.98 11.42
CA PRO A 219 38.50 0.83 11.79
C PRO A 219 38.88 0.78 13.28
N LEU A 220 38.71 1.89 14.02
CA LEU A 220 39.05 2.01 15.43
C LEU A 220 37.85 1.73 16.36
N LEU A 221 36.66 1.51 15.79
CA LEU A 221 35.45 1.21 16.55
C LEU A 221 35.20 -0.30 16.58
N LYS A 222 34.55 -0.76 17.65
CA LYS A 222 34.05 -2.14 17.71
C LYS A 222 33.16 -2.41 16.48
N PRO A 223 33.21 -3.62 15.91
CA PRO A 223 32.27 -4.02 14.87
C PRO A 223 30.85 -3.79 15.40
N LYS A 224 29.95 -3.32 14.53
CA LYS A 224 28.53 -3.21 14.88
C LYS A 224 28.12 -4.59 15.41
N LYS A 225 27.77 -4.70 16.70
CA LYS A 225 27.15 -5.92 17.21
C LYS A 225 26.00 -6.23 16.25
N ALA A 226 25.90 -7.47 15.77
CA ALA A 226 24.80 -7.88 14.92
C ALA A 226 23.50 -7.36 15.57
N ASP A 227 22.85 -6.42 14.87
CA ASP A 227 21.76 -5.63 15.43
C ASP A 227 20.73 -6.56 16.08
N ASN A 228 20.21 -6.17 17.24
CA ASN A 228 18.81 -6.42 17.51
C ASN A 228 18.03 -5.53 16.53
N GLY A 229 17.99 -5.90 15.24
CA GLY A 229 17.43 -5.07 14.17
C GLY A 229 16.02 -4.60 14.49
N THR A 230 15.29 -5.41 15.25
CA THR A 230 13.96 -5.11 15.78
C THR A 230 13.89 -3.82 16.62
N LEU A 231 14.90 -3.51 17.44
CA LEU A 231 14.92 -2.30 18.27
C LEU A 231 15.17 -1.05 17.42
N ASP A 232 16.13 -1.11 16.50
CA ASP A 232 16.41 -0.03 15.56
C ASP A 232 15.18 0.28 14.67
N TYR A 233 14.47 -0.76 14.21
CA TYR A 233 13.20 -0.56 13.50
C TYR A 233 12.13 0.09 14.38
N PHE A 234 12.03 -0.33 15.65
CA PHE A 234 11.06 0.25 16.56
C PHE A 234 11.37 1.72 16.87
N ILE A 235 12.64 2.09 17.06
CA ILE A 235 13.06 3.49 17.26
C ILE A 235 12.62 4.35 16.08
N ARG A 236 12.91 3.92 14.84
CA ARG A 236 12.51 4.64 13.62
C ARG A 236 11.00 4.72 13.45
N ASP A 237 10.28 3.65 13.81
CA ASP A 237 8.83 3.64 13.78
C ASP A 237 8.26 4.67 14.76
N VAL A 238 8.74 4.70 16.01
CA VAL A 238 8.32 5.68 17.02
C VAL A 238 8.60 7.09 16.55
N GLU A 239 9.80 7.38 16.06
CA GLU A 239 10.14 8.70 15.53
C GLU A 239 9.16 9.16 14.45
N ARG A 240 8.87 8.27 13.48
CA ARG A 240 7.96 8.56 12.37
C ARG A 240 6.52 8.73 12.84
N ASP A 241 6.09 7.94 13.83
CA ASP A 241 4.75 8.01 14.39
C ASP A 241 4.56 9.30 15.21
N LEU A 242 5.56 9.70 16.02
CA LEU A 242 5.53 10.95 16.80
C LEU A 242 5.45 12.19 15.91
N ARG A 243 6.15 12.21 14.76
CA ARG A 243 6.04 13.30 13.76
C ARG A 243 4.62 13.51 13.22
N GLY A 244 3.72 12.53 13.36
CA GLY A 244 2.31 12.68 13.00
C GLY A 244 1.47 13.46 14.01
N PHE A 245 1.98 13.64 15.23
CA PHE A 245 1.31 14.32 16.34
C PHE A 245 2.11 15.50 16.89
N ALA A 246 3.36 15.67 16.44
CA ALA A 246 4.24 16.77 16.82
C ALA A 246 3.77 18.08 16.17
N ASP A 247 4.14 19.20 16.79
CA ASP A 247 4.01 20.53 16.19
C ASP A 247 4.91 20.65 14.95
N ASP A 248 4.50 21.44 13.94
CA ASP A 248 5.19 21.50 12.64
C ASP A 248 6.66 21.97 12.76
N ASP A 249 6.97 22.78 13.79
CA ASP A 249 8.31 23.33 14.06
C ASP A 249 9.13 22.51 15.07
N SER A 250 8.60 21.39 15.60
CA SER A 250 9.25 20.58 16.65
C SER A 250 9.63 19.18 16.14
N GLU A 251 10.94 18.86 16.16
CA GLU A 251 11.44 17.52 15.83
C GLU A 251 11.63 16.68 17.10
N PRO A 252 11.13 15.41 17.13
CA PRO A 252 11.37 14.52 18.26
C PRO A 252 12.86 14.23 18.46
N VAL A 253 13.39 14.54 19.65
CA VAL A 253 14.79 14.33 20.00
C VAL A 253 14.98 12.98 20.70
N TYR A 254 15.77 12.11 20.10
CA TYR A 254 16.10 10.78 20.61
C TYR A 254 17.14 10.80 21.74
N ALA A 255 16.93 10.00 22.78
CA ALA A 255 17.97 9.64 23.75
C ALA A 255 17.93 8.15 24.14
N ASP A 256 19.10 7.57 24.39
CA ASP A 256 19.24 6.21 24.91
C ASP A 256 18.76 6.14 26.37
N HIS A 257 18.08 5.06 26.76
CA HIS A 257 17.63 4.83 28.14
C HIS A 257 17.99 3.41 28.60
N ASP A 258 18.31 3.21 29.87
CA ASP A 258 18.83 1.94 30.41
C ASP A 258 17.90 0.71 30.23
N HIS A 259 16.66 0.94 29.83
CA HIS A 259 15.65 -0.11 29.59
C HIS A 259 14.98 0.01 28.21
N GLY A 260 15.58 0.77 27.29
CA GLY A 260 15.01 1.05 25.98
C GLY A 260 15.51 2.39 25.41
N PHE A 261 14.59 3.29 25.11
CA PHE A 261 14.90 4.63 24.60
C PHE A 261 13.80 5.63 24.97
N GLU A 262 14.07 6.91 24.79
CA GLU A 262 13.10 7.99 25.07
C GLU A 262 13.12 9.06 23.98
N TYR A 263 12.01 9.80 23.89
CA TYR A 263 11.88 10.98 23.04
C TYR A 263 11.43 12.20 23.83
N TYR A 264 12.05 13.34 23.53
CA TYR A 264 11.63 14.68 23.95
C TYR A 264 11.02 15.39 22.74
N TRP A 265 9.79 15.88 22.86
CA TRP A 265 9.08 16.44 21.71
C TRP A 265 7.88 17.29 22.15
N ASP A 266 7.39 18.16 21.27
CA ASP A 266 6.22 18.99 21.54
C ASP A 266 5.00 18.48 20.78
N LYS A 267 3.95 18.11 21.52
CA LYS A 267 2.68 17.64 20.96
C LYS A 267 1.80 18.81 20.55
N ALA A 268 1.22 18.74 19.35
CA ALA A 268 0.17 19.66 18.92
C ALA A 268 -1.13 19.42 19.71
N THR A 269 -1.70 20.48 20.31
CA THR A 269 -2.90 20.35 21.17
C THR A 269 -4.23 20.54 20.43
N GLY A 270 -4.22 20.98 19.17
CA GLY A 270 -5.42 21.15 18.34
C GLY A 270 -6.27 22.39 18.66
N GLU A 271 -5.89 23.21 19.64
CA GLU A 271 -6.50 24.49 19.99
C GLU A 271 -5.47 25.64 19.85
N GLY A 272 -5.46 26.31 18.70
CA GLY A 272 -4.54 27.43 18.42
C GLY A 272 -3.08 27.01 18.27
N THR A 273 -2.14 27.90 18.63
CA THR A 273 -0.67 27.64 18.62
C THR A 273 -0.19 26.94 19.90
N GLY A 274 -1.07 26.22 20.60
CA GLY A 274 -0.73 25.58 21.86
C GLY A 274 0.07 24.30 21.64
N THR A 275 1.27 24.24 22.22
CA THR A 275 2.10 23.03 22.24
C THR A 275 2.19 22.47 23.65
N GLN A 276 2.30 21.14 23.77
CA GLN A 276 2.56 20.46 25.04
C GLN A 276 3.89 19.73 24.96
N SER A 277 4.90 20.22 25.68
CA SER A 277 6.18 19.51 25.80
C SER A 277 5.99 18.19 26.54
N ARG A 278 6.53 17.12 25.95
CA ARG A 278 6.40 15.75 26.43
C ARG A 278 7.74 15.05 26.46
N ARG A 279 7.82 14.08 27.37
CA ARG A 279 8.88 13.08 27.45
C ARG A 279 8.22 11.71 27.55
N ASP A 280 8.45 10.87 26.56
CA ASP A 280 7.84 9.53 26.48
C ASP A 280 8.94 8.46 26.38
N TYR A 281 8.77 7.35 27.11
CA TYR A 281 9.75 6.26 27.21
C TYR A 281 9.22 5.00 26.53
N PHE A 282 10.09 4.30 25.81
CA PHE A 282 9.75 3.16 24.97
C PHE A 282 10.72 1.99 25.17
N ARG A 283 10.24 0.77 24.97
CA ARG A 283 11.09 -0.43 24.98
C ARG A 283 10.50 -1.58 24.16
N LEU A 284 11.33 -2.58 23.89
CA LEU A 284 10.86 -3.93 23.55
C LEU A 284 10.71 -4.75 24.84
N GLY A 285 9.49 -5.18 25.13
CA GLY A 285 9.17 -6.12 26.20
C GLY A 285 9.44 -7.58 25.80
N PRO A 286 8.95 -8.55 26.60
CA PRO A 286 8.97 -9.97 26.24
C PRO A 286 8.38 -10.19 24.85
N ASP A 287 8.92 -11.16 24.10
CA ASP A 287 8.50 -11.50 22.73
C ASP A 287 8.57 -10.33 21.73
N ASN A 288 9.48 -9.37 21.95
CA ASN A 288 9.60 -8.14 21.18
C ASN A 288 8.32 -7.27 21.17
N ALA A 289 7.47 -7.41 22.19
CA ALA A 289 6.28 -6.57 22.32
C ALA A 289 6.66 -5.10 22.46
N ARG A 290 6.12 -4.23 21.62
CA ARG A 290 6.37 -2.79 21.66
C ARG A 290 5.64 -2.18 22.86
N GLN A 291 6.37 -1.53 23.75
CA GLN A 291 5.83 -0.99 24.99
C GLN A 291 6.18 0.48 25.16
N TRP A 292 5.27 1.22 25.81
CA TRP A 292 5.45 2.60 26.28
C TRP A 292 5.26 2.63 27.79
N ARG A 293 5.99 3.51 28.49
CA ARG A 293 5.87 3.67 29.94
C ARG A 293 4.81 4.73 30.26
N ASP A 294 3.72 4.30 30.87
CA ASP A 294 2.72 5.18 31.46
C ASP A 294 2.96 5.40 32.96
N GLU A 295 2.02 6.07 33.64
CA GLU A 295 2.10 6.33 35.09
C GLU A 295 1.99 5.04 35.94
N SER A 296 1.35 4.00 35.40
CA SER A 296 1.07 2.73 36.06
C SER A 296 2.11 1.63 35.77
N GLY A 297 2.93 1.81 34.72
CA GLY A 297 3.96 0.85 34.32
C GLY A 297 4.18 0.82 32.81
N TRP A 298 4.50 -0.36 32.29
CA TRP A 298 4.71 -0.57 30.86
C TRP A 298 3.43 -1.10 30.22
N VAL A 299 2.90 -0.36 29.24
CA VAL A 299 1.69 -0.70 28.51
C VAL A 299 2.00 -0.90 27.03
N PRO A 300 1.13 -1.59 26.26
CA PRO A 300 1.28 -1.73 24.81
C PRO A 300 1.41 -0.38 24.08
N TYR A 301 2.26 -0.33 23.07
CA TYR A 301 2.44 0.88 22.24
C TYR A 301 1.16 1.32 21.52
N SER A 302 0.24 0.40 21.23
CA SER A 302 -1.10 0.71 20.71
C SER A 302 -1.92 1.59 21.66
N ASP A 303 -1.79 1.38 22.97
CA ASP A 303 -2.52 2.14 23.98
C ASP A 303 -1.96 3.56 24.10
N TYR A 304 -0.64 3.70 23.95
CA TYR A 304 0.00 5.00 23.81
C TYR A 304 -0.57 5.81 22.65
N LEU A 305 -0.63 5.23 21.44
CA LEU A 305 -1.15 5.93 20.27
C LEU A 305 -2.63 6.30 20.41
N ARG A 306 -3.45 5.45 21.05
CA ARG A 306 -4.85 5.76 21.36
C ARG A 306 -5.00 6.92 22.34
N LYS A 307 -4.18 6.94 23.40
CA LYS A 307 -4.13 8.04 24.36
C LYS A 307 -3.65 9.32 23.67
N LEU A 308 -2.67 9.21 22.77
CA LEU A 308 -2.11 10.34 22.05
C LEU A 308 -3.13 10.96 21.08
N ALA A 309 -3.85 10.12 20.34
CA ALA A 309 -4.89 10.51 19.38
C ALA A 309 -6.24 10.88 20.04
N ASN A 310 -6.38 10.85 21.37
CA ASN A 310 -7.67 11.03 22.06
C ASN A 310 -8.79 10.19 21.41
N TRP A 311 -8.60 8.87 21.46
CA TRP A 311 -9.37 7.89 20.68
C TRP A 311 -10.89 8.05 20.76
N GLN A 312 -11.42 8.40 21.94
CA GLN A 312 -12.85 8.64 22.13
C GLN A 312 -13.35 9.81 21.28
N VAL A 313 -12.64 10.95 21.30
CA VAL A 313 -13.02 12.13 20.51
C VAL A 313 -12.95 11.84 19.02
N VAL A 314 -11.93 11.10 18.57
CA VAL A 314 -11.81 10.67 17.17
C VAL A 314 -12.99 9.80 16.76
N ALA A 315 -13.31 8.75 17.55
CA ALA A 315 -14.43 7.86 17.27
C ALA A 315 -15.78 8.61 17.17
N THR A 316 -16.08 9.47 18.15
CA THR A 316 -17.31 10.28 18.17
C THR A 316 -17.42 11.19 16.95
N ARG A 317 -16.35 11.92 16.60
CA ARG A 317 -16.39 12.89 15.49
C ARG A 317 -16.44 12.20 14.13
N LEU A 318 -15.75 11.07 13.97
CA LEU A 318 -15.87 10.27 12.75
C LEU A 318 -17.29 9.73 12.60
N ARG A 319 -17.92 9.19 13.65
CA ARG A 319 -19.32 8.76 13.60
C ARG A 319 -20.25 9.90 13.17
N GLN A 320 -20.13 11.07 13.80
CA GLN A 320 -20.96 12.23 13.45
C GLN A 320 -20.82 12.63 11.98
N LYS A 321 -19.58 12.64 11.45
CA LYS A 321 -19.32 12.92 10.03
C LYS A 321 -19.90 11.84 9.11
N LEU A 322 -19.83 10.57 9.50
CA LEU A 322 -20.41 9.45 8.72
C LEU A 322 -21.94 9.53 8.67
N ASP A 323 -22.60 9.89 9.78
CA ASP A 323 -24.06 10.10 9.80
C ASP A 323 -24.47 11.30 8.91
N GLN A 324 -23.66 12.37 8.86
CA GLN A 324 -23.87 13.49 7.95
C GLN A 324 -23.72 13.08 6.48
N LEU A 325 -22.69 12.31 6.15
CA LEU A 325 -22.45 11.81 4.79
C LEU A 325 -23.57 10.89 4.31
N GLU A 326 -24.09 10.00 5.15
CA GLU A 326 -25.23 9.14 4.81
C GLU A 326 -26.48 9.98 4.51
N THR A 327 -26.75 10.99 5.36
CA THR A 327 -27.89 11.90 5.16
C THR A 327 -27.75 12.68 3.85
N GLN A 328 -26.53 13.15 3.55
CA GLN A 328 -26.22 13.86 2.31
C GLN A 328 -26.40 12.95 1.10
N LEU A 329 -25.87 11.72 1.11
CA LEU A 329 -26.06 10.75 0.02
C LEU A 329 -27.53 10.41 -0.22
N ALA A 330 -28.30 10.24 0.86
CA ALA A 330 -29.74 10.00 0.76
C ALA A 330 -30.50 11.21 0.20
N ALA A 331 -30.04 12.44 0.46
CA ALA A 331 -30.59 13.66 -0.12
C ALA A 331 -30.20 13.82 -1.60
N GLU A 332 -28.93 13.58 -1.93
CA GLU A 332 -28.39 13.55 -3.30
C GLU A 332 -29.19 12.56 -4.16
N GLU A 333 -29.40 11.32 -3.70
CA GLU A 333 -30.19 10.32 -4.42
C GLU A 333 -31.65 10.76 -4.64
N ARG A 334 -32.29 11.38 -3.64
CA ARG A 334 -33.67 11.89 -3.74
C ARG A 334 -33.80 13.00 -4.77
N GLU A 335 -32.91 13.98 -4.73
CA GLU A 335 -32.87 15.08 -5.70
C GLU A 335 -32.55 14.57 -7.11
N THR A 336 -31.64 13.59 -7.20
CA THR A 336 -31.24 12.95 -8.45
C THR A 336 -32.41 12.18 -9.07
N LEU A 337 -33.14 11.39 -8.32
CA LEU A 337 -34.18 10.56 -8.93
C LEU A 337 -35.51 11.29 -9.09
N GLY A 338 -35.68 12.44 -8.40
CA GLY A 338 -36.90 13.23 -8.44
C GLY A 338 -38.09 12.50 -7.81
N TRP A 339 -37.81 11.51 -6.96
CA TRP A 339 -38.81 10.61 -6.39
C TRP A 339 -39.11 10.94 -4.93
N ALA A 340 -40.37 10.78 -4.55
CA ALA A 340 -40.86 10.98 -3.19
C ALA A 340 -40.53 9.74 -2.34
N SER A 341 -39.25 9.50 -2.04
CA SER A 341 -38.86 8.27 -1.35
C SER A 341 -39.54 8.17 0.04
N ARG A 342 -40.36 7.13 0.23
CA ARG A 342 -40.74 6.64 1.56
C ARG A 342 -39.60 5.75 2.02
N GLU A 343 -39.01 6.03 3.17
CA GLU A 343 -38.00 5.18 3.84
C GLU A 343 -38.60 3.81 4.21
N ARG A 344 -38.78 2.93 3.22
CA ARG A 344 -39.38 1.61 3.38
C ARG A 344 -38.49 0.56 2.74
N GLY A 345 -37.33 0.30 3.33
CA GLY A 345 -36.47 -0.79 2.91
C GLY A 345 -35.16 -0.77 3.67
N THR A 346 -34.83 -1.89 4.31
CA THR A 346 -33.54 -2.03 4.99
C THR A 346 -32.42 -2.21 3.94
N THR A 347 -31.25 -1.59 4.17
CA THR A 347 -30.07 -1.86 3.33
C THR A 347 -29.66 -3.32 3.52
N ARG A 348 -29.79 -4.14 2.47
CA ARG A 348 -29.32 -5.52 2.49
C ARG A 348 -27.79 -5.54 2.47
N MET A 349 -27.20 -6.38 3.31
CA MET A 349 -25.75 -6.54 3.35
C MET A 349 -25.24 -7.13 2.03
N ALA A 350 -24.23 -6.49 1.46
CA ALA A 350 -23.62 -6.95 0.22
C ALA A 350 -22.93 -8.32 0.43
N LYS A 351 -23.02 -9.18 -0.60
CA LYS A 351 -22.23 -10.40 -0.70
C LYS A 351 -20.99 -10.12 -1.53
N VAL A 352 -19.87 -10.75 -1.19
CA VAL A 352 -18.58 -10.55 -1.85
C VAL A 352 -17.89 -11.88 -2.10
N ILE A 353 -17.13 -11.97 -3.17
CA ILE A 353 -16.19 -13.07 -3.43
C ILE A 353 -14.79 -12.49 -3.37
N VAL A 354 -13.96 -12.99 -2.46
CA VAL A 354 -12.58 -12.51 -2.27
C VAL A 354 -11.61 -13.45 -2.99
N HIS A 355 -10.72 -12.88 -3.79
CA HIS A 355 -9.64 -13.59 -4.47
C HIS A 355 -8.36 -12.75 -4.47
N ASP A 356 -7.21 -13.39 -4.69
CA ASP A 356 -5.95 -12.66 -4.92
C ASP A 356 -6.01 -11.97 -6.31
N MET A 357 -5.18 -10.95 -6.53
CA MET A 357 -5.23 -10.13 -7.76
C MET A 357 -5.06 -10.91 -9.08
N ASP A 358 -4.42 -12.07 -9.05
CA ASP A 358 -4.23 -12.97 -10.20
C ASP A 358 -5.45 -13.89 -10.44
N GLY A 359 -6.51 -13.75 -9.65
CA GLY A 359 -7.71 -14.60 -9.69
C GLY A 359 -7.54 -15.93 -8.97
N SER A 360 -6.41 -16.17 -8.31
CA SER A 360 -6.21 -17.35 -7.48
C SER A 360 -6.92 -17.21 -6.13
N HIS A 361 -7.08 -18.34 -5.43
CA HIS A 361 -7.64 -18.38 -4.08
C HIS A 361 -9.04 -17.76 -3.91
N ALA A 362 -9.91 -17.89 -4.91
CA ALA A 362 -11.30 -17.49 -4.79
C ALA A 362 -11.99 -18.24 -3.63
N GLY A 363 -12.35 -17.49 -2.58
CA GLY A 363 -13.13 -18.00 -1.47
C GLY A 363 -14.59 -18.25 -1.85
N PRO A 364 -15.35 -18.98 -1.03
CA PRO A 364 -16.81 -19.02 -1.19
C PRO A 364 -17.40 -17.61 -1.06
N PRO A 365 -18.59 -17.35 -1.63
CA PRO A 365 -19.31 -16.10 -1.40
C PRO A 365 -19.48 -15.85 0.11
N SER A 366 -19.00 -14.72 0.57
CA SER A 366 -19.07 -14.27 1.96
C SER A 366 -19.86 -12.97 2.05
N THR A 367 -20.23 -12.57 3.25
CA THR A 367 -20.84 -11.26 3.50
C THR A 367 -19.78 -10.17 3.55
N PHE A 368 -20.19 -8.91 3.34
CA PHE A 368 -19.29 -7.77 3.51
C PHE A 368 -18.78 -7.65 4.96
N ALA A 369 -19.57 -8.06 5.96
CA ALA A 369 -19.11 -8.11 7.35
C ALA A 369 -17.96 -9.13 7.53
N GLU A 370 -18.07 -10.32 6.94
CA GLU A 370 -16.97 -11.31 6.98
C GLU A 370 -15.71 -10.83 6.26
N LEU A 371 -15.84 -10.01 5.21
CA LEU A 371 -14.69 -9.32 4.59
C LEU A 371 -14.02 -8.37 5.59
N ILE A 372 -14.81 -7.61 6.35
CA ILE A 372 -14.31 -6.71 7.39
C ILE A 372 -13.61 -7.49 8.52
N ASP A 373 -14.13 -8.65 8.92
CA ASP A 373 -13.46 -9.52 9.89
C ASP A 373 -12.09 -9.97 9.35
N GLY A 374 -12.00 -10.31 8.06
CA GLY A 374 -10.74 -10.60 7.39
C GLY A 374 -9.77 -9.41 7.34
N VAL A 375 -10.27 -8.18 7.22
CA VAL A 375 -9.47 -6.96 7.33
C VAL A 375 -8.94 -6.78 8.75
N ASP A 376 -9.73 -7.05 9.77
CA ASP A 376 -9.27 -7.01 11.17
C ASP A 376 -8.18 -8.04 11.44
N GLU A 377 -8.33 -9.27 10.96
CA GLU A 377 -7.28 -10.29 11.03
C GLU A 377 -5.97 -9.80 10.39
N ASP A 378 -6.07 -9.16 9.22
CA ASP A 378 -4.93 -8.62 8.49
C ASP A 378 -4.27 -7.44 9.23
N LEU A 379 -5.05 -6.58 9.91
CA LEU A 379 -4.55 -5.49 10.75
C LEU A 379 -3.78 -6.01 11.97
N GLN A 380 -4.23 -7.12 12.57
CA GLN A 380 -3.57 -7.74 13.73
C GLN A 380 -2.35 -8.57 13.36
N ALA A 381 -2.34 -9.17 12.17
CA ALA A 381 -1.33 -10.17 11.80
C ALA A 381 0.07 -9.61 11.54
N ASN A 382 0.26 -8.28 11.51
CA ASN A 382 1.52 -7.57 11.24
C ASN A 382 2.47 -8.38 10.33
N ARG A 383 1.98 -8.70 9.12
CA ARG A 383 2.59 -9.68 8.20
C ARG A 383 3.83 -9.14 7.48
N GLY A 384 4.25 -7.91 7.77
CA GLY A 384 5.33 -7.23 7.05
C GLY A 384 4.98 -6.91 5.59
N GLN A 385 3.71 -7.02 5.21
CA GLN A 385 3.23 -6.55 3.93
C GLN A 385 2.01 -5.66 4.17
N THR A 386 2.00 -4.48 3.53
CA THR A 386 0.80 -3.64 3.48
C THR A 386 -0.25 -4.40 2.68
N GLN A 387 -1.47 -4.49 3.18
CA GLN A 387 -2.56 -5.12 2.43
C GLN A 387 -3.36 -4.04 1.70
N VAL A 388 -3.65 -4.26 0.43
CA VAL A 388 -4.57 -3.45 -0.35
C VAL A 388 -5.73 -4.34 -0.78
N VAL A 389 -6.94 -3.99 -0.37
CA VAL A 389 -8.16 -4.72 -0.74
C VAL A 389 -8.97 -3.86 -1.70
N PHE A 390 -9.12 -4.33 -2.93
CA PHE A 390 -9.94 -3.67 -3.94
C PHE A 390 -11.38 -4.16 -3.89
N ILE A 391 -12.30 -3.28 -3.54
CA ILE A 391 -13.73 -3.54 -3.66
C ILE A 391 -14.12 -3.25 -5.11
N ASN A 392 -14.37 -4.31 -5.86
CA ASN A 392 -14.79 -4.25 -7.24
C ASN A 392 -16.27 -4.60 -7.39
N GLY A 393 -16.91 -4.09 -8.42
CA GLY A 393 -18.29 -4.44 -8.76
C GLY A 393 -18.91 -3.41 -9.68
N GLU A 394 -20.02 -3.76 -10.31
CA GLU A 394 -20.72 -2.91 -11.27
C GLU A 394 -21.23 -1.59 -10.65
N ALA A 395 -21.54 -0.60 -11.49
CA ALA A 395 -22.20 0.62 -11.05
C ALA A 395 -23.57 0.29 -10.44
N GLY A 396 -23.94 0.96 -9.34
CA GLY A 396 -25.21 0.71 -8.65
C GLY A 396 -25.28 -0.57 -7.81
N ILE A 397 -24.19 -1.35 -7.71
CA ILE A 397 -24.15 -2.61 -6.93
C ILE A 397 -24.10 -2.40 -5.41
N GLY A 398 -23.87 -1.18 -4.93
CA GLY A 398 -23.91 -0.82 -3.50
C GLY A 398 -22.55 -0.71 -2.79
N LYS A 399 -21.42 -0.57 -3.51
CA LYS A 399 -20.07 -0.42 -2.93
C LYS A 399 -19.98 0.70 -1.88
N THR A 400 -20.34 1.93 -2.28
CA THR A 400 -20.34 3.14 -1.43
C THR A 400 -21.12 2.92 -0.14
N ARG A 401 -22.33 2.36 -0.23
CA ARG A 401 -23.19 2.08 0.93
C ARG A 401 -22.58 1.03 1.85
N ALA A 402 -22.07 -0.07 1.31
CA ALA A 402 -21.44 -1.12 2.09
C ALA A 402 -20.22 -0.60 2.89
N MET A 403 -19.36 0.21 2.25
CA MET A 403 -18.19 0.80 2.92
C MET A 403 -18.59 1.82 3.99
N LEU A 404 -19.57 2.68 3.69
CA LEU A 404 -20.06 3.69 4.64
C LEU A 404 -20.72 3.02 5.86
N ASP A 405 -21.58 2.02 5.63
CA ASP A 405 -22.26 1.26 6.68
C ASP A 405 -21.26 0.53 7.58
N ALA A 406 -20.20 -0.06 6.99
CA ALA A 406 -19.12 -0.69 7.74
C ALA A 406 -18.36 0.31 8.62
N ALA A 407 -17.96 1.47 8.06
CA ALA A 407 -17.26 2.49 8.81
C ALA A 407 -18.09 3.07 9.95
N LYS A 408 -19.38 3.33 9.67
CA LYS A 408 -20.34 3.86 10.63
C LYS A 408 -20.61 2.89 11.77
N SER A 409 -20.85 1.62 11.45
CA SER A 409 -21.06 0.58 12.45
C SER A 409 -19.84 0.42 13.35
N ARG A 410 -18.64 0.37 12.75
CA ARG A 410 -17.38 0.30 13.51
C ARG A 410 -17.16 1.50 14.42
N ALA A 411 -17.41 2.72 13.95
CA ALA A 411 -17.28 3.92 14.77
C ALA A 411 -18.22 3.91 15.98
N ARG A 412 -19.46 3.42 15.80
CA ARG A 412 -20.45 3.25 16.88
C ARG A 412 -20.03 2.20 17.91
N GLU A 413 -19.56 1.05 17.45
CA GLU A 413 -19.07 -0.03 18.33
C GLU A 413 -17.90 0.44 19.22
N VAL A 414 -16.93 1.12 18.61
CA VAL A 414 -15.76 1.66 19.32
C VAL A 414 -16.18 2.75 20.32
N GLU A 415 -17.03 3.69 19.90
CA GLU A 415 -17.53 4.74 20.79
C GLU A 415 -18.29 4.16 21.99
N GLN A 416 -19.20 3.21 21.75
CA GLN A 416 -20.00 2.59 22.81
C GLN A 416 -19.12 1.82 23.81
N ALA A 417 -18.16 1.02 23.32
CA ALA A 417 -17.24 0.31 24.19
C ALA A 417 -16.44 1.26 25.09
N LEU A 418 -15.98 2.39 24.56
CA LEU A 418 -15.26 3.41 25.34
C LEU A 418 -16.15 4.10 26.38
N LEU A 419 -17.42 4.41 26.04
CA LEU A 419 -18.39 4.99 26.98
C LEU A 419 -18.71 4.05 28.16
N GLU A 420 -18.71 2.74 27.91
CA GLU A 420 -18.90 1.71 28.93
C GLU A 420 -17.63 1.41 29.73
N GLY A 421 -16.52 2.12 29.48
CA GLY A 421 -15.24 1.93 30.15
C GLY A 421 -14.52 0.62 29.75
N ARG A 422 -14.92 0.00 28.63
CA ARG A 422 -14.30 -1.23 28.11
C ARG A 422 -13.18 -0.87 27.12
N PRO A 423 -12.00 -1.52 27.18
CA PRO A 423 -10.98 -1.32 26.17
C PRO A 423 -11.46 -1.88 24.83
N SER A 424 -11.58 -1.03 23.81
CA SER A 424 -11.94 -1.48 22.45
C SER A 424 -10.69 -1.77 21.65
N HIS A 425 -10.32 -3.03 21.41
CA HIS A 425 -9.14 -3.38 20.61
C HIS A 425 -9.35 -3.27 19.09
N GLN A 426 -10.56 -2.90 18.64
CA GLN A 426 -10.89 -2.76 17.24
C GLN A 426 -10.28 -1.50 16.60
N ALA A 427 -10.00 -1.59 15.30
CA ALA A 427 -9.53 -0.47 14.49
C ALA A 427 -10.71 0.40 14.01
N LEU A 428 -10.50 1.72 13.90
CA LEU A 428 -11.45 2.65 13.29
C LEU A 428 -11.30 2.66 11.77
N PHE A 429 -12.39 2.86 11.04
CA PHE A 429 -12.37 2.96 9.59
C PHE A 429 -12.52 4.42 9.17
N LEU A 430 -11.49 4.95 8.51
CA LEU A 430 -11.53 6.30 7.95
C LEU A 430 -12.09 6.24 6.54
N TYR A 431 -13.35 6.62 6.40
CA TYR A 431 -14.00 6.73 5.10
C TYR A 431 -13.62 8.03 4.39
N VAL A 432 -13.19 7.90 3.14
CA VAL A 432 -12.74 8.99 2.29
C VAL A 432 -13.44 8.87 0.94
N ARG A 433 -14.19 9.92 0.55
CA ARG A 433 -14.86 10.00 -0.74
C ARG A 433 -13.96 10.76 -1.71
N SER A 434 -13.61 10.13 -2.82
CA SER A 434 -12.79 10.72 -3.89
C SER A 434 -13.62 11.51 -4.93
N THR A 435 -14.94 11.38 -4.86
CA THR A 435 -15.85 11.94 -5.85
C THR A 435 -15.86 13.46 -5.86
N GLY A 436 -15.48 14.07 -7.00
CA GLY A 436 -15.43 15.52 -7.19
C GLY A 436 -14.14 16.21 -6.73
N GLN A 437 -13.09 15.46 -6.43
CA GLN A 437 -11.76 15.97 -6.04
C GLN A 437 -10.70 15.66 -7.12
N VAL A 438 -11.06 15.94 -8.38
CA VAL A 438 -10.21 15.68 -9.55
C VAL A 438 -8.95 16.54 -9.44
N LEU A 439 -7.75 15.93 -9.56
CA LEU A 439 -6.40 16.51 -9.39
C LEU A 439 -5.92 16.70 -7.94
N ASP A 440 -6.73 16.39 -6.92
CA ASP A 440 -6.25 16.43 -5.54
C ASP A 440 -5.37 15.22 -5.20
N SER A 441 -4.29 15.46 -4.46
CA SER A 441 -3.48 14.38 -3.93
C SER A 441 -4.24 13.62 -2.83
N LEU A 442 -4.03 12.30 -2.70
CA LEU A 442 -4.64 11.50 -1.63
C LEU A 442 -4.43 12.10 -0.23
N ARG A 443 -3.28 12.76 -0.02
CA ARG A 443 -2.99 13.51 1.20
C ARG A 443 -4.05 14.59 1.48
N THR A 444 -4.38 15.41 0.49
CA THR A 444 -5.39 16.48 0.59
C THR A 444 -6.75 15.91 0.98
N VAL A 445 -7.13 14.80 0.34
CA VAL A 445 -8.42 14.13 0.57
C VAL A 445 -8.49 13.56 1.99
N VAL A 446 -7.41 12.95 2.47
CA VAL A 446 -7.29 12.42 3.85
C VAL A 446 -7.32 13.56 4.87
N ASP A 447 -6.56 14.64 4.65
CA ASP A 447 -6.54 15.81 5.54
C ASP A 447 -7.95 16.43 5.65
N SER A 448 -8.68 16.55 4.54
CA SER A 448 -10.09 16.98 4.54
C SER A 448 -11.02 16.01 5.28
N ALA A 449 -10.78 14.70 5.15
CA ALA A 449 -11.55 13.67 5.86
C ALA A 449 -11.39 13.81 7.38
N VAL A 450 -10.18 14.08 7.87
CA VAL A 450 -9.89 14.18 9.31
C VAL A 450 -9.96 15.58 9.90
N ALA A 451 -10.13 16.64 9.09
CA ALA A 451 -10.19 18.03 9.56
C ALA A 451 -11.17 18.25 10.74
N SER A 452 -12.32 17.57 10.73
CA SER A 452 -13.31 17.64 11.82
C SER A 452 -12.78 17.12 13.17
N THR A 453 -11.82 16.22 13.17
CA THR A 453 -11.19 15.66 14.39
C THR A 453 -10.31 16.67 15.11
N ARG A 454 -9.79 17.69 14.40
CA ARG A 454 -8.89 18.76 14.89
C ARG A 454 -7.55 18.29 15.50
N ASN A 455 -7.32 16.98 15.61
CA ASN A 455 -6.17 16.40 16.29
C ASN A 455 -5.46 15.31 15.47
N LEU A 456 -5.92 15.06 14.24
CA LEU A 456 -5.29 14.16 13.28
C LEU A 456 -4.94 14.89 11.99
N THR A 457 -3.85 14.46 11.39
CA THR A 457 -3.34 14.85 10.06
C THR A 457 -3.11 13.59 9.23
N ASP A 458 -2.83 13.71 7.93
CA ASP A 458 -2.41 12.58 7.08
C ASP A 458 -1.28 11.75 7.71
N LYS A 459 -0.26 12.41 8.28
CA LYS A 459 0.85 11.73 8.97
C LYS A 459 0.36 10.95 10.20
N GLY A 460 -0.54 11.54 11.00
CA GLY A 460 -1.15 10.88 12.16
C GLY A 460 -2.01 9.68 11.76
N VAL A 461 -2.79 9.80 10.68
CA VAL A 461 -3.58 8.69 10.11
C VAL A 461 -2.67 7.54 9.67
N LYS A 462 -1.56 7.84 8.96
CA LYS A 462 -0.56 6.84 8.56
C LYS A 462 0.04 6.14 9.77
N ALA A 463 0.35 6.87 10.85
CA ALA A 463 0.84 6.28 12.10
C ALA A 463 -0.16 5.29 12.71
N LEU A 464 -1.45 5.66 12.76
CA LEU A 464 -2.52 4.78 13.25
C LEU A 464 -2.70 3.55 12.35
N CYS A 465 -2.62 3.71 11.02
CA CYS A 465 -2.75 2.61 10.06
C CYS A 465 -1.60 1.59 10.18
N ARG A 466 -0.36 2.06 10.31
CA ARG A 466 0.82 1.19 10.49
C ARG A 466 0.76 0.33 11.74
N ASN A 467 0.07 0.79 12.77
CA ASN A 467 -0.05 0.13 14.06
C ASN A 467 -1.39 -0.62 14.21
N GLY A 468 -2.14 -0.82 13.12
CA GLY A 468 -3.37 -1.61 13.12
C GLY A 468 -4.53 -0.96 13.90
N LEU A 469 -4.46 0.35 14.16
CA LEU A 469 -5.48 1.10 14.90
C LEU A 469 -6.52 1.74 14.00
N MET A 470 -6.18 1.97 12.73
CA MET A 470 -7.06 2.55 11.73
C MET A 470 -6.87 1.84 10.39
N THR A 471 -7.90 1.82 9.55
CA THR A 471 -7.78 1.45 8.13
C THR A 471 -8.39 2.56 7.27
N LEU A 472 -7.81 2.77 6.10
CA LEU A 472 -8.28 3.76 5.14
C LEU A 472 -9.26 3.09 4.18
N LEU A 473 -10.48 3.61 4.09
CA LEU A 473 -11.49 3.22 3.11
C LEU A 473 -11.63 4.33 2.06
N ILE A 474 -11.15 4.11 0.84
CA ILE A 474 -11.21 5.10 -0.25
C ILE A 474 -12.34 4.70 -1.21
N ASP A 475 -13.38 5.52 -1.34
CA ASP A 475 -14.48 5.30 -2.26
C ASP A 475 -14.32 6.13 -3.55
N GLY A 476 -14.31 5.45 -4.70
CA GLY A 476 -14.15 6.08 -6.02
C GLY A 476 -12.71 6.42 -6.37
N PHE A 477 -11.75 5.55 -6.06
CA PHE A 477 -10.32 5.83 -6.24
C PHE A 477 -9.91 6.15 -7.68
N ASP A 478 -10.60 5.56 -8.64
CA ASP A 478 -10.42 5.87 -10.06
C ASP A 478 -10.70 7.34 -10.40
N GLU A 479 -11.46 8.05 -9.57
CA GLU A 479 -11.71 9.50 -9.72
C GLU A 479 -10.52 10.38 -9.29
N LEU A 480 -9.68 9.89 -8.36
CA LEU A 480 -8.47 10.63 -7.94
C LEU A 480 -7.40 10.67 -9.01
N LEU A 481 -7.46 9.77 -9.99
CA LEU A 481 -6.45 9.67 -11.03
C LEU A 481 -6.57 10.80 -12.05
N GLY A 482 -7.76 11.40 -12.20
CA GLY A 482 -8.01 12.47 -13.17
C GLY A 482 -7.62 12.09 -14.61
N GLY A 483 -7.66 13.04 -15.53
CA GLY A 483 -7.20 12.85 -16.92
C GLY A 483 -5.69 12.58 -17.09
N VAL A 484 -4.94 12.40 -15.98
CA VAL A 484 -3.57 11.91 -16.03
C VAL A 484 -3.66 10.42 -16.37
N GLY A 485 -3.59 10.13 -17.66
CA GLY A 485 -3.97 8.85 -18.26
C GLY A 485 -3.62 7.64 -17.40
N TYR A 486 -4.59 6.71 -17.34
CA TYR A 486 -4.65 5.43 -16.60
C TYR A 486 -3.39 4.54 -16.58
N SER A 487 -2.34 4.95 -17.29
CA SER A 487 -1.02 4.36 -17.38
C SER A 487 -0.23 4.28 -16.06
N ASP A 488 -0.53 5.03 -15.00
CA ASP A 488 0.17 4.89 -13.69
C ASP A 488 -0.77 4.91 -12.47
N ALA A 489 -1.78 4.05 -12.48
CA ALA A 489 -2.76 3.93 -11.40
C ALA A 489 -2.17 3.63 -10.00
N ILE A 490 -1.02 2.93 -9.90
CA ILE A 490 -0.33 2.69 -8.61
C ILE A 490 0.42 3.95 -8.12
N GLY A 491 0.83 4.83 -9.03
CA GLY A 491 1.59 6.04 -8.73
C GLY A 491 0.92 6.91 -7.67
N SER A 492 -0.41 7.03 -7.72
CA SER A 492 -1.19 7.82 -6.75
C SER A 492 -1.28 7.19 -5.36
N LEU A 493 -1.18 5.86 -5.24
CA LEU A 493 -1.12 5.19 -3.93
C LEU A 493 0.31 5.07 -3.40
N ARG A 494 1.31 5.07 -4.29
CA ARG A 494 2.71 4.75 -3.95
C ARG A 494 3.26 5.56 -2.78
N PRO A 495 3.11 6.90 -2.69
CA PRO A 495 3.58 7.66 -1.53
C PRO A 495 2.96 7.19 -0.21
N TRP A 496 1.68 6.80 -0.23
CA TRP A 496 0.98 6.30 0.94
C TRP A 496 1.47 4.88 1.32
N LEU A 497 1.66 4.01 0.33
CA LEU A 497 2.17 2.65 0.52
C LEU A 497 3.62 2.64 1.02
N ASP A 498 4.47 3.54 0.50
CA ASP A 498 5.84 3.78 0.94
C ASP A 498 5.85 4.20 2.42
N ASP A 499 4.99 5.15 2.79
CA ASP A 499 4.85 5.61 4.17
C ASP A 499 4.28 4.56 5.11
N LEU A 500 3.47 3.62 4.63
CA LEU A 500 3.00 2.48 5.41
C LEU A 500 4.12 1.44 5.65
N GLY A 501 5.11 1.37 4.76
CA GLY A 501 6.35 0.61 4.98
C GLY A 501 6.13 -0.90 5.16
N GLY A 502 5.14 -1.48 4.47
CA GLY A 502 4.80 -2.90 4.57
C GLY A 502 3.92 -3.24 5.78
N ARG A 503 3.07 -2.32 6.25
CA ARG A 503 2.12 -2.56 7.36
C ARG A 503 0.79 -1.86 7.10
N GLY A 504 -0.22 -2.27 7.86
CA GLY A 504 -1.56 -1.71 7.75
C GLY A 504 -2.35 -2.26 6.56
N VAL A 505 -3.61 -1.85 6.51
CA VAL A 505 -4.56 -2.24 5.46
C VAL A 505 -5.15 -0.98 4.84
N VAL A 506 -5.25 -0.95 3.53
CA VAL A 506 -5.96 0.06 2.74
C VAL A 506 -7.03 -0.65 1.94
N VAL A 507 -8.26 -0.17 2.02
CA VAL A 507 -9.38 -0.68 1.24
C VAL A 507 -9.78 0.39 0.22
N VAL A 508 -9.88 -0.01 -1.03
CA VAL A 508 -10.05 0.90 -2.16
C VAL A 508 -11.22 0.43 -3.01
N SER A 509 -12.18 1.29 -3.29
CA SER A 509 -13.27 1.04 -4.23
C SER A 509 -12.93 1.64 -5.59
N ALA A 510 -13.29 0.95 -6.67
CA ALA A 510 -13.17 1.45 -8.04
C ALA A 510 -14.47 1.22 -8.80
N ARG A 511 -14.77 2.08 -9.80
CA ARG A 511 -16.04 1.98 -10.55
C ARG A 511 -16.10 0.80 -11.53
N SER A 512 -14.96 0.19 -11.91
CA SER A 512 -14.95 -0.87 -12.93
C SER A 512 -13.85 -1.93 -12.78
N SER A 513 -14.12 -3.14 -13.31
CA SER A 513 -13.13 -4.19 -13.55
C SER A 513 -12.02 -3.76 -14.53
N TYR A 514 -12.29 -2.79 -15.42
CA TYR A 514 -11.30 -2.23 -16.32
C TYR A 514 -10.15 -1.55 -15.57
N TYR A 515 -10.47 -0.76 -14.54
CA TYR A 515 -9.47 -0.15 -13.68
C TYR A 515 -8.52 -1.21 -13.08
N MET A 516 -9.03 -2.41 -12.75
CA MET A 516 -8.20 -3.51 -12.23
C MET A 516 -7.20 -4.05 -13.26
N GLY A 517 -7.52 -4.06 -14.56
CA GLY A 517 -6.58 -4.46 -15.60
C GLY A 517 -5.41 -3.48 -15.74
N GLN A 518 -5.71 -2.18 -15.77
CA GLN A 518 -4.69 -1.12 -15.82
C GLN A 518 -3.86 -1.08 -14.54
N TYR A 519 -4.52 -1.19 -13.38
CA TYR A 519 -3.86 -1.26 -12.09
C TYR A 519 -2.92 -2.46 -12.01
N ARG A 520 -3.35 -3.65 -12.44
CA ARG A 520 -2.49 -4.85 -12.48
C ARG A 520 -1.22 -4.58 -13.29
N SER A 521 -1.37 -4.01 -14.49
CA SER A 521 -0.25 -3.67 -15.39
C SER A 521 0.68 -2.59 -14.80
N SER A 522 0.13 -1.65 -14.03
CA SER A 522 0.88 -0.61 -13.31
C SER A 522 1.64 -1.19 -12.11
N VAL A 523 1.03 -2.10 -11.33
CA VAL A 523 1.68 -2.79 -10.22
C VAL A 523 2.81 -3.71 -10.70
N GLU A 524 2.61 -4.46 -11.78
CA GLU A 524 3.66 -5.29 -12.39
C GLU A 524 4.91 -4.46 -12.74
N ARG A 525 4.72 -3.32 -13.43
CA ARG A 525 5.80 -2.38 -13.74
C ARG A 525 6.43 -1.77 -12.49
N ALA A 526 5.63 -1.32 -11.53
CA ALA A 526 6.17 -0.71 -10.32
C ALA A 526 6.94 -1.73 -9.45
N ASN A 527 6.52 -3.00 -9.44
CA ASN A 527 7.27 -4.07 -8.80
C ASN A 527 8.63 -4.31 -9.46
N GLU A 528 8.80 -4.09 -10.77
CA GLU A 528 10.12 -4.09 -11.43
C GLU A 528 11.00 -2.93 -10.95
N GLN A 529 10.38 -1.81 -10.63
CA GLN A 529 11.03 -0.61 -10.08
C GLN A 529 11.21 -0.64 -8.54
N GLY A 530 10.85 -1.74 -7.88
CA GLY A 530 11.02 -1.92 -6.44
C GLY A 530 9.94 -1.30 -5.57
N LEU A 531 8.66 -1.35 -6.00
CA LEU A 531 7.48 -1.02 -5.18
C LEU A 531 7.57 -1.69 -3.78
N PRO A 532 7.06 -1.04 -2.71
CA PRO A 532 6.97 -1.64 -1.39
C PRO A 532 6.29 -3.01 -1.34
N TYR A 533 6.46 -3.69 -0.21
CA TYR A 533 5.88 -5.00 0.09
C TYR A 533 4.36 -4.88 0.26
N VAL A 534 3.65 -4.96 -0.86
CA VAL A 534 2.19 -4.80 -0.90
C VAL A 534 1.56 -6.09 -1.43
N ARG A 535 0.59 -6.59 -0.68
CA ARG A 535 -0.29 -7.68 -1.09
C ARG A 535 -1.61 -7.10 -1.55
N HIS A 536 -2.08 -7.54 -2.71
CA HIS A 536 -3.31 -7.03 -3.29
C HIS A 536 -4.37 -8.13 -3.41
N ARG A 537 -5.57 -7.86 -2.91
CA ARG A 537 -6.74 -8.74 -3.03
C ARG A 537 -7.88 -7.99 -3.69
N ILE A 538 -8.76 -8.73 -4.35
CA ILE A 538 -9.98 -8.20 -4.95
C ILE A 538 -11.16 -8.83 -4.19
N ALA A 539 -12.04 -7.97 -3.68
CA ALA A 539 -13.33 -8.32 -3.12
C ALA A 539 -14.40 -7.90 -4.13
N GLU A 540 -14.92 -8.86 -4.89
CA GLU A 540 -15.92 -8.62 -5.91
C GLU A 540 -17.32 -8.67 -5.31
N VAL A 541 -17.99 -7.52 -5.28
CA VAL A 541 -19.38 -7.39 -4.83
C VAL A 541 -20.29 -8.13 -5.81
N GLN A 542 -21.14 -8.98 -5.26
CA GLN A 542 -22.08 -9.81 -6.01
C GLN A 542 -23.44 -9.10 -6.10
N ARG A 543 -24.14 -9.37 -7.21
CA ARG A 543 -25.55 -8.98 -7.35
C ARG A 543 -26.40 -9.69 -6.29
N TRP A 544 -27.50 -9.07 -5.90
CA TRP A 544 -28.52 -9.69 -5.07
C TRP A 544 -29.06 -10.95 -5.73
N SER A 545 -29.26 -11.99 -4.94
CA SER A 545 -29.93 -13.20 -5.41
C SER A 545 -31.41 -12.91 -5.65
N PRO A 546 -32.11 -13.72 -6.47
CA PRO A 546 -33.55 -13.56 -6.66
C PRO A 546 -34.34 -13.50 -5.35
N ALA A 547 -33.94 -14.30 -4.34
CA ALA A 547 -34.54 -14.27 -3.01
C ALA A 547 -34.30 -12.95 -2.26
N ASP A 548 -33.11 -12.36 -2.39
CA ASP A 548 -32.79 -11.05 -1.79
C ASP A 548 -33.65 -9.94 -2.44
N VAL A 549 -33.84 -10.00 -3.76
CA VAL A 549 -34.69 -9.07 -4.53
C VAL A 549 -36.16 -9.21 -4.13
N GLU A 550 -36.70 -10.41 -4.11
CA GLU A 550 -38.09 -10.67 -3.70
C GLU A 550 -38.34 -10.18 -2.27
N SER A 551 -37.42 -10.49 -1.35
CA SER A 551 -37.52 -10.05 0.03
C SER A 551 -37.48 -8.52 0.18
N PHE A 552 -36.63 -7.83 -0.59
CA PHE A 552 -36.59 -6.36 -0.61
C PHE A 552 -37.89 -5.76 -1.18
N LEU A 553 -38.41 -6.29 -2.29
CA LEU A 553 -39.64 -5.80 -2.91
C LEU A 553 -40.87 -6.05 -2.02
N ASP A 554 -40.91 -7.17 -1.30
CA ASP A 554 -41.93 -7.46 -0.29
C ASP A 554 -41.88 -6.42 0.86
N GLU A 555 -40.70 -6.03 1.34
CA GLU A 555 -40.53 -4.94 2.34
C GLU A 555 -41.02 -3.58 1.84
N CYS A 556 -40.84 -3.30 0.54
CA CYS A 556 -41.32 -2.09 -0.11
C CYS A 556 -42.84 -2.13 -0.42
N GLU A 557 -43.53 -3.23 -0.12
CA GLU A 557 -44.95 -3.45 -0.46
C GLU A 557 -45.22 -3.46 -1.98
N VAL A 558 -44.25 -3.87 -2.80
CA VAL A 558 -44.38 -3.95 -4.27
C VAL A 558 -45.18 -5.20 -4.66
N PRO A 559 -46.26 -5.10 -5.46
CA PRO A 559 -47.04 -6.27 -5.87
C PRO A 559 -46.23 -7.25 -6.72
N ARG A 560 -46.18 -8.53 -6.33
CA ARG A 560 -45.44 -9.59 -7.05
C ARG A 560 -45.76 -9.69 -8.54
N ARG A 561 -47.02 -9.46 -8.92
CA ARG A 561 -47.49 -9.41 -10.32
C ARG A 561 -46.77 -8.37 -11.20
N SER A 562 -46.11 -7.39 -10.60
CA SER A 562 -45.34 -6.38 -11.34
C SER A 562 -44.04 -6.96 -11.89
N LEU A 563 -43.47 -8.00 -11.25
CA LEU A 563 -42.29 -8.71 -11.74
C LEU A 563 -42.59 -9.52 -13.01
N ASP A 564 -43.80 -10.06 -13.12
CA ASP A 564 -44.24 -10.85 -14.28
C ASP A 564 -44.20 -10.04 -15.58
N ARG A 565 -44.30 -8.71 -15.48
CA ARG A 565 -44.29 -7.77 -16.61
C ARG A 565 -42.89 -7.44 -17.13
N LEU A 566 -41.85 -7.75 -16.36
CA LEU A 566 -40.47 -7.52 -16.75
C LEU A 566 -39.95 -8.65 -17.63
N SER A 567 -39.11 -8.29 -18.60
CA SER A 567 -38.30 -9.24 -19.35
C SER A 567 -37.34 -10.00 -18.41
N GLU A 568 -36.85 -11.16 -18.84
CA GLU A 568 -35.84 -11.89 -18.05
C GLU A 568 -34.59 -11.04 -17.83
N HIS A 569 -34.19 -10.25 -18.83
CA HIS A 569 -33.08 -9.31 -18.73
C HIS A 569 -33.32 -8.26 -17.63
N ASP A 570 -34.47 -7.59 -17.62
CA ASP A 570 -34.81 -6.59 -16.60
C ASP A 570 -34.91 -7.20 -15.20
N ARG A 571 -35.42 -8.43 -15.07
CA ARG A 571 -35.42 -9.14 -13.77
C ARG A 571 -34.02 -9.39 -13.25
N ARG A 572 -33.05 -9.71 -14.12
CA ARG A 572 -31.63 -9.85 -13.74
C ARG A 572 -31.01 -8.51 -13.33
N LEU A 573 -31.46 -7.39 -13.90
CA LEU A 573 -31.03 -6.04 -13.49
C LEU A 573 -31.49 -5.68 -12.08
N LEU A 574 -32.64 -6.19 -11.61
CA LEU A 574 -33.09 -6.00 -10.23
C LEU A 574 -32.13 -6.60 -9.18
N GLY A 575 -31.22 -7.48 -9.60
CA GLY A 575 -30.10 -7.92 -8.75
C GLY A 575 -29.16 -6.77 -8.35
N LEU A 576 -29.22 -5.61 -9.01
CA LEU A 576 -28.52 -4.40 -8.60
C LEU A 576 -29.43 -3.59 -7.65
N PRO A 577 -28.98 -3.27 -6.42
CA PRO A 577 -29.76 -2.52 -5.44
C PRO A 577 -30.36 -1.22 -5.97
N PHE A 578 -29.61 -0.50 -6.82
CA PHE A 578 -30.09 0.70 -7.48
C PHE A 578 -31.36 0.43 -8.31
N PHE A 579 -31.34 -0.58 -9.18
CA PHE A 579 -32.48 -0.92 -10.04
C PHE A 579 -33.66 -1.51 -9.26
N ALA A 580 -33.41 -2.29 -8.20
CA ALA A 580 -34.48 -2.78 -7.33
C ALA A 580 -35.29 -1.63 -6.71
N ARG A 581 -34.60 -0.59 -6.24
CA ARG A 581 -35.22 0.61 -5.67
C ARG A 581 -35.95 1.43 -6.73
N VAL A 582 -35.30 1.67 -7.86
CA VAL A 582 -35.91 2.32 -9.04
C VAL A 582 -37.22 1.65 -9.40
N PHE A 583 -37.22 0.32 -9.50
CA PHE A 583 -38.39 -0.45 -9.85
C PHE A 583 -39.49 -0.38 -8.78
N ALA A 584 -39.12 -0.45 -7.50
CA ALA A 584 -40.07 -0.29 -6.40
C ALA A 584 -40.77 1.07 -6.45
N GLU A 585 -40.00 2.15 -6.60
CA GLU A 585 -40.54 3.51 -6.64
C GLU A 585 -41.40 3.76 -7.89
N MET A 586 -40.99 3.29 -9.07
CA MET A 586 -41.80 3.36 -10.30
C MET A 586 -43.11 2.58 -10.17
N THR A 587 -43.10 1.41 -9.53
CA THR A 587 -44.30 0.57 -9.39
C THR A 587 -45.31 1.16 -8.41
N LEU A 588 -44.82 1.87 -7.40
CA LEU A 588 -45.65 2.48 -6.35
C LEU A 588 -46.17 3.87 -6.73
N ASP A 589 -45.65 4.47 -7.81
CA ASP A 589 -46.14 5.76 -8.32
C ASP A 589 -47.48 5.58 -9.07
N PRO A 590 -48.59 6.15 -8.57
CA PRO A 590 -49.90 6.01 -9.21
C PRO A 590 -49.96 6.62 -10.62
N ASN A 591 -49.11 7.59 -10.95
CA ASN A 591 -49.05 8.21 -12.28
C ASN A 591 -48.33 7.35 -13.34
N GLU A 592 -47.66 6.28 -12.93
CA GLU A 592 -46.82 5.44 -13.80
C GLU A 592 -47.26 3.98 -13.87
N SER A 593 -48.41 3.67 -13.25
CA SER A 593 -48.96 2.31 -13.16
C SER A 593 -49.39 1.69 -14.51
N GLU A 594 -49.45 2.49 -15.59
CA GLU A 594 -49.67 2.04 -16.97
C GLU A 594 -48.35 1.70 -17.68
N ILE A 595 -47.89 0.47 -17.45
CA ILE A 595 -46.68 -0.11 -18.04
C ILE A 595 -46.92 -0.40 -19.54
N LYS A 596 -46.42 0.47 -20.44
CA LYS A 596 -46.17 0.11 -21.86
C LYS A 596 -44.90 -0.74 -21.98
N SER A 597 -44.65 -1.33 -23.15
CA SER A 597 -43.65 -2.38 -23.45
C SER A 597 -42.16 -2.03 -23.28
N ASP A 598 -41.82 -0.89 -22.68
CA ASP A 598 -40.44 -0.40 -22.62
C ASP A 598 -39.64 -1.09 -21.49
N THR A 599 -38.35 -1.34 -21.73
CA THR A 599 -37.42 -1.95 -20.75
C THR A 599 -37.22 -1.05 -19.52
N LEU A 600 -36.74 -1.61 -18.41
CA LEU A 600 -36.53 -0.85 -17.17
C LEU A 600 -35.51 0.29 -17.35
N THR A 601 -34.44 0.00 -18.09
CA THR A 601 -33.36 0.96 -18.39
C THR A 601 -33.85 2.13 -19.24
N GLU A 602 -34.67 1.86 -20.26
CA GLU A 602 -35.21 2.89 -21.16
C GLU A 602 -36.16 3.85 -20.44
N ARG A 603 -36.94 3.33 -19.48
CA ARG A 603 -37.78 4.17 -18.61
C ARG A 603 -36.94 5.09 -17.73
N LEU A 604 -35.87 4.57 -17.13
CA LEU A 604 -34.98 5.36 -16.29
C LEU A 604 -34.31 6.47 -17.10
N LEU A 605 -33.86 6.17 -18.33
CA LEU A 605 -33.32 7.15 -19.27
C LEU A 605 -34.35 8.22 -19.62
N SER A 606 -35.57 7.82 -19.96
CA SER A 606 -36.65 8.76 -20.29
C SER A 606 -36.98 9.68 -19.12
N LYS A 607 -37.00 9.17 -17.88
CA LYS A 607 -37.16 10.01 -16.69
C LYS A 607 -36.01 11.00 -16.50
N TYR A 608 -34.78 10.54 -16.68
CA TYR A 608 -33.59 11.39 -16.60
C TYR A 608 -33.70 12.53 -17.62
N VAL A 609 -33.97 12.22 -18.89
CA VAL A 609 -34.15 13.20 -19.96
C VAL A 609 -35.32 14.15 -19.67
N ALA A 610 -36.49 13.64 -19.25
CA ALA A 610 -37.65 14.46 -18.93
C ALA A 610 -37.43 15.40 -17.72
N ARG A 611 -36.58 15.01 -16.76
CA ARG A 611 -36.16 15.88 -15.66
C ARG A 611 -35.24 16.99 -16.17
N GLU A 612 -34.27 16.66 -17.01
CA GLU A 612 -33.36 17.64 -17.60
C GLU A 612 -34.06 18.61 -18.54
N GLU A 613 -35.04 18.12 -19.32
CA GLU A 613 -35.88 18.95 -20.18
C GLU A 613 -36.63 20.02 -19.37
N ARG A 614 -37.17 19.66 -18.19
CA ARG A 614 -37.85 20.60 -17.29
C ARG A 614 -36.94 21.73 -16.80
N LYS A 615 -35.63 21.48 -16.63
CA LYS A 615 -34.66 22.51 -16.25
C LYS A 615 -34.38 23.50 -17.38
N LEU A 616 -34.52 23.04 -18.62
CA LEU A 616 -34.34 23.81 -19.84
C LEU A 616 -35.64 24.48 -20.34
N MET A 617 -36.63 24.69 -19.46
CA MET A 617 -37.85 25.42 -19.80
C MET A 617 -37.67 26.94 -19.66
N THR A 618 -38.37 27.71 -20.49
CA THR A 618 -38.45 29.19 -20.40
C THR A 618 -39.75 29.64 -19.73
N GLY A 619 -39.64 30.67 -18.87
CA GLY A 619 -40.74 31.12 -18.01
C GLY A 619 -41.92 31.81 -18.71
N GLU A 620 -41.82 32.20 -19.98
CA GLU A 620 -42.88 32.97 -20.65
C GLU A 620 -43.86 32.13 -21.50
N ALA A 621 -43.59 30.85 -21.74
CA ALA A 621 -44.54 29.97 -22.47
C ALA A 621 -44.45 28.47 -22.13
N GLY A 622 -43.56 28.03 -21.23
CA GLY A 622 -43.39 26.60 -20.91
C GLY A 622 -42.84 25.76 -22.07
N ALA A 623 -42.34 26.39 -23.15
CA ALA A 623 -41.68 25.68 -24.24
C ALA A 623 -40.27 25.24 -23.81
N ALA A 624 -39.96 23.96 -24.03
CA ALA A 624 -38.63 23.40 -23.77
C ALA A 624 -37.62 23.95 -24.80
N LEU A 625 -36.43 24.37 -24.34
CA LEU A 625 -35.36 24.87 -25.21
C LEU A 625 -34.75 23.75 -26.08
N LEU A 626 -34.78 22.52 -25.56
CA LEU A 626 -34.48 21.28 -26.27
C LEU A 626 -35.65 20.33 -26.06
N SER A 627 -36.15 19.72 -27.13
CA SER A 627 -37.10 18.61 -27.00
C SER A 627 -36.42 17.40 -26.35
N SER A 628 -37.20 16.52 -25.71
CA SER A 628 -36.69 15.24 -25.19
C SER A 628 -35.82 14.45 -26.20
N ALA A 629 -36.15 14.46 -27.49
CA ALA A 629 -35.38 13.78 -28.52
C ALA A 629 -34.03 14.46 -28.80
N GLU A 630 -34.01 15.79 -28.88
CA GLU A 630 -32.78 16.56 -29.06
C GLU A 630 -31.88 16.48 -27.83
N LEU A 631 -32.47 16.53 -26.62
CA LEU A 631 -31.71 16.42 -25.39
C LEU A 631 -31.10 15.03 -25.20
N ARG A 632 -31.82 13.98 -25.59
CA ARG A 632 -31.25 12.62 -25.65
C ARG A 632 -30.07 12.55 -26.60
N ARG A 633 -30.24 13.08 -27.82
CA ARG A 633 -29.18 13.11 -28.84
C ARG A 633 -27.96 13.91 -28.39
N MET A 634 -28.19 15.04 -27.71
CA MET A 634 -27.13 15.82 -27.08
C MET A 634 -26.36 14.97 -26.06
N PHE A 635 -27.03 14.24 -25.17
CA PHE A 635 -26.34 13.36 -24.21
C PHE A 635 -25.60 12.20 -24.88
N GLU A 636 -26.08 11.67 -26.00
CA GLU A 636 -25.35 10.68 -26.81
C GLU A 636 -24.04 11.28 -27.35
N TYR A 637 -24.05 12.51 -27.88
CA TYR A 637 -22.83 13.20 -28.31
C TYR A 637 -21.88 13.52 -27.16
N VAL A 638 -22.40 13.95 -26.00
CA VAL A 638 -21.56 14.19 -24.80
C VAL A 638 -20.87 12.90 -24.36
N ALA A 639 -21.60 11.77 -24.35
CA ALA A 639 -21.01 10.47 -24.02
C ALA A 639 -19.95 10.04 -25.04
N GLU A 640 -20.14 10.34 -26.32
CA GLU A 640 -19.17 10.11 -27.38
C GLU A 640 -17.91 10.97 -27.19
N PHE A 641 -18.04 12.27 -26.88
CA PHE A 641 -16.89 13.14 -26.59
C PHE A 641 -16.08 12.65 -25.39
N MET A 642 -16.74 12.38 -24.27
CA MET A 642 -16.13 11.77 -23.08
C MET A 642 -15.38 10.48 -23.44
N ALA A 643 -16.00 9.60 -24.24
CA ALA A 643 -15.38 8.36 -24.69
C ALA A 643 -14.17 8.58 -25.62
N SER A 644 -14.19 9.65 -26.43
CA SER A 644 -13.11 9.97 -27.39
C SER A 644 -11.89 10.62 -26.73
N HIS A 645 -12.10 11.39 -25.66
CA HIS A 645 -11.04 12.03 -24.89
C HIS A 645 -10.51 11.16 -23.74
N ASP A 646 -11.04 9.93 -23.58
CA ASP A 646 -10.77 9.05 -22.43
C ASP A 646 -11.06 9.73 -21.07
N GLU A 647 -12.00 10.67 -21.06
CA GLU A 647 -12.48 11.37 -19.87
C GLU A 647 -13.89 10.87 -19.48
N ARG A 648 -14.30 11.15 -18.24
CA ARG A 648 -15.69 10.89 -17.77
C ARG A 648 -16.43 12.17 -17.41
N GLU A 649 -15.85 13.28 -17.85
CA GLU A 649 -16.34 14.62 -17.68
C GLU A 649 -16.22 15.32 -19.03
N ALA A 650 -17.15 16.23 -19.32
CA ALA A 650 -17.12 17.07 -20.50
C ALA A 650 -17.02 18.53 -20.07
N ASP A 651 -16.18 19.31 -20.72
CA ASP A 651 -16.12 20.74 -20.47
C ASP A 651 -17.34 21.47 -21.06
N MET A 652 -17.43 22.77 -20.77
CA MET A 652 -18.56 23.57 -21.27
C MET A 652 -18.54 23.71 -22.80
N SER A 653 -17.37 23.70 -23.44
CA SER A 653 -17.26 23.78 -24.90
C SER A 653 -17.82 22.51 -25.54
N GLU A 654 -17.47 21.33 -25.03
CA GLU A 654 -17.99 20.05 -25.51
C GLU A 654 -19.51 19.93 -25.30
N LEU A 655 -20.03 20.48 -24.20
CA LEU A 655 -21.46 20.53 -23.93
C LEU A 655 -22.20 21.45 -24.92
N GLU A 656 -21.59 22.58 -25.28
CA GLU A 656 -22.09 23.50 -26.31
C GLU A 656 -22.07 22.83 -27.69
N ASP A 657 -20.95 22.22 -28.07
CA ASP A 657 -20.78 21.51 -29.34
C ASP A 657 -21.81 20.36 -29.47
N ALA A 658 -21.99 19.55 -28.43
CA ALA A 658 -22.99 18.48 -28.41
C ALA A 658 -24.42 18.99 -28.63
N ALA A 659 -24.73 20.16 -28.06
CA ALA A 659 -26.03 20.79 -28.24
C ALA A 659 -26.21 21.30 -29.67
N GLU A 660 -25.17 21.87 -30.31
CA GLU A 660 -25.21 22.26 -31.73
C GLU A 660 -25.42 21.08 -32.66
N TYR A 661 -24.69 19.98 -32.44
CA TYR A 661 -24.86 18.75 -33.22
C TYR A 661 -26.24 18.14 -33.03
N ALA A 662 -26.83 18.25 -31.83
CA ALA A 662 -28.16 17.72 -31.56
C ALA A 662 -29.29 18.49 -32.23
N ILE A 663 -29.17 19.83 -32.31
CA ILE A 663 -30.17 20.70 -32.96
C ILE A 663 -29.91 20.92 -34.45
N GLU A 664 -28.78 20.45 -34.97
CA GLU A 664 -28.34 20.61 -36.36
C GLU A 664 -28.29 22.10 -36.80
N ALA A 665 -27.95 22.98 -35.86
CA ALA A 665 -27.91 24.44 -36.03
C ALA A 665 -27.00 25.09 -34.98
N GLU A 666 -26.58 26.33 -35.20
CA GLU A 666 -25.83 27.10 -34.19
C GLU A 666 -26.68 27.34 -32.93
N LEU A 667 -26.06 27.36 -31.74
CA LEU A 667 -26.77 27.69 -30.48
C LEU A 667 -27.44 29.07 -30.52
N SER A 668 -26.89 30.00 -31.30
CA SER A 668 -27.41 31.35 -31.52
C SER A 668 -28.86 31.34 -32.07
N SER A 669 -29.25 30.26 -32.77
CA SER A 669 -30.59 30.06 -33.32
C SER A 669 -31.67 29.86 -32.24
N ARG A 670 -31.30 29.42 -31.03
CA ARG A 670 -32.21 29.21 -29.89
C ARG A 670 -31.84 30.12 -28.72
N ARG A 671 -32.56 31.25 -28.64
CA ARG A 671 -32.35 32.26 -27.59
C ARG A 671 -32.39 31.62 -26.20
N HIS A 672 -31.40 31.95 -25.35
CA HIS A 672 -31.23 31.47 -23.97
C HIS A 672 -30.75 30.02 -23.78
N LEU A 673 -30.60 29.21 -24.83
CA LEU A 673 -30.11 27.83 -24.69
C LEU A 673 -28.69 27.79 -24.10
N LYS A 674 -27.74 28.51 -24.70
CA LYS A 674 -26.35 28.62 -24.20
C LYS A 674 -26.27 29.06 -22.73
N GLN A 675 -27.14 29.98 -22.31
CA GLN A 675 -27.19 30.47 -20.93
C GLN A 675 -27.80 29.46 -19.94
N ARG A 676 -28.57 28.47 -20.43
CA ARG A 676 -29.31 27.49 -19.61
C ARG A 676 -28.68 26.11 -19.60
N LEU A 677 -27.79 25.79 -20.55
CA LEU A 677 -26.95 24.59 -20.51
C LEU A 677 -26.22 24.41 -19.15
N PRO A 678 -25.72 25.48 -18.49
CA PRO A 678 -25.11 25.35 -17.17
C PRO A 678 -26.03 24.87 -16.03
N VAL A 679 -27.35 24.79 -16.27
CA VAL A 679 -28.37 24.40 -15.29
C VAL A 679 -28.61 22.88 -15.29
N LEU A 680 -28.09 22.17 -16.30
CA LEU A 680 -28.18 20.72 -16.41
C LEU A 680 -27.56 20.04 -15.17
N CYS A 681 -28.24 19.01 -14.69
CA CYS A 681 -27.71 18.12 -13.68
C CYS A 681 -26.39 17.49 -14.17
N GLY A 682 -25.31 17.70 -13.43
CA GLY A 682 -24.01 17.13 -13.76
C GLY A 682 -22.87 18.12 -13.75
N LEU A 683 -23.14 19.43 -13.75
CA LEU A 683 -22.10 20.43 -13.62
C LEU A 683 -21.65 20.56 -12.17
N ALA A 684 -20.44 20.09 -11.88
CA ALA A 684 -19.78 20.37 -10.63
C ALA A 684 -19.02 21.70 -10.76
N ALA A 685 -19.31 22.66 -9.88
CA ALA A 685 -18.43 23.81 -9.71
C ALA A 685 -17.16 23.29 -9.01
N ALA A 686 -16.06 23.18 -9.74
CA ALA A 686 -14.76 23.16 -9.09
C ALA A 686 -14.60 24.50 -8.34
N SER A 687 -14.06 24.42 -7.13
CA SER A 687 -13.94 25.54 -6.19
C SER A 687 -13.49 26.85 -6.87
N ASP A 688 -14.23 27.91 -6.60
CA ASP A 688 -13.98 29.35 -6.87
C ASP A 688 -13.74 29.86 -8.30
N ASP A 689 -13.58 29.01 -9.33
CA ASP A 689 -13.43 29.49 -10.72
C ASP A 689 -14.56 28.98 -11.65
N ALA A 690 -15.47 29.88 -12.03
CA ALA A 690 -16.60 29.59 -12.94
C ALA A 690 -16.18 29.17 -14.36
N SER A 691 -14.90 29.32 -14.73
CA SER A 691 -14.31 28.86 -15.99
C SER A 691 -13.98 27.35 -16.01
N SER A 692 -14.12 26.65 -14.88
CA SER A 692 -13.74 25.24 -14.71
C SER A 692 -14.93 24.28 -14.50
N SER A 693 -16.17 24.73 -14.75
CA SER A 693 -17.34 23.88 -14.60
C SER A 693 -17.33 22.73 -15.60
N ARG A 694 -17.26 21.49 -15.10
CA ARG A 694 -17.29 20.27 -15.92
C ARG A 694 -18.59 19.50 -15.71
N PHE A 695 -19.19 19.06 -16.81
CA PHE A 695 -20.38 18.23 -16.85
C PHE A 695 -20.00 16.76 -16.67
N ARG A 696 -20.71 16.06 -15.79
CA ARG A 696 -20.63 14.60 -15.66
C ARG A 696 -22.01 13.98 -15.61
N PHE A 697 -22.17 12.78 -16.14
CA PHE A 697 -23.37 12.00 -15.90
C PHE A 697 -23.48 11.64 -14.40
N GLN A 698 -24.67 11.78 -13.84
CA GLN A 698 -24.91 11.53 -12.41
C GLN A 698 -24.73 10.07 -12.01
N HIS A 699 -24.92 9.16 -12.96
CA HIS A 699 -24.69 7.74 -12.78
C HIS A 699 -24.08 7.18 -14.06
N GLU A 700 -23.08 6.34 -13.90
CA GLU A 700 -22.33 5.72 -15.00
C GLU A 700 -23.22 4.92 -15.96
N LEU A 701 -24.31 4.35 -15.47
CA LEU A 701 -25.32 3.72 -16.32
C LEU A 701 -25.83 4.68 -17.40
N PHE A 702 -26.06 5.96 -17.07
CA PHE A 702 -26.52 6.93 -18.06
C PHE A 702 -25.47 7.14 -19.14
N PHE A 703 -24.20 7.32 -18.75
CA PHE A 703 -23.08 7.36 -19.69
C PHE A 703 -23.05 6.10 -20.58
N ASP A 704 -23.05 4.91 -19.97
CA ASP A 704 -22.96 3.65 -20.69
C ASP A 704 -24.10 3.46 -21.71
N GLN A 705 -25.32 3.89 -21.35
CA GLN A 705 -26.50 3.79 -22.20
C GLN A 705 -26.56 4.87 -23.30
N PHE A 706 -26.16 6.12 -23.01
CA PHE A 706 -26.06 7.15 -24.03
C PHE A 706 -24.93 6.83 -25.02
N LEU A 707 -23.80 6.29 -24.55
CA LEU A 707 -22.75 5.78 -25.43
C LEU A 707 -23.23 4.59 -26.27
N ALA A 708 -24.02 3.67 -25.70
CA ALA A 708 -24.65 2.60 -26.46
C ALA A 708 -25.63 3.12 -27.50
N GLY A 709 -26.39 4.18 -27.18
CA GLY A 709 -27.26 4.90 -28.11
C GLY A 709 -26.49 5.47 -29.30
N ALA A 710 -25.38 6.18 -29.03
CA ALA A 710 -24.49 6.70 -30.07
C ALA A 710 -23.94 5.58 -30.99
N ALA A 711 -23.43 4.49 -30.42
CA ALA A 711 -22.94 3.35 -31.22
C ALA A 711 -24.05 2.72 -32.07
N SER A 712 -25.23 2.52 -31.46
CA SER A 712 -26.36 1.88 -32.12
C SER A 712 -26.88 2.73 -33.27
N ARG A 713 -26.87 4.06 -33.12
CA ARG A 713 -27.23 5.01 -34.17
C ARG A 713 -26.35 4.81 -35.41
N TYR A 714 -25.03 4.71 -35.25
CA TYR A 714 -24.14 4.44 -36.39
C TYR A 714 -24.45 3.11 -37.10
N LEU A 715 -24.85 2.08 -36.37
CA LEU A 715 -25.27 0.82 -36.97
C LEU A 715 -26.61 0.94 -37.70
N LEU A 716 -27.60 1.60 -37.09
CA LEU A 716 -28.95 1.77 -37.63
C LEU A 716 -28.98 2.69 -38.86
N GLU A 717 -28.15 3.73 -38.88
CA GLU A 717 -28.01 4.67 -40.00
C GLU A 717 -27.12 4.12 -41.13
N GLY A 718 -26.48 2.96 -40.96
CA GLY A 718 -25.64 2.35 -41.99
C GLY A 718 -24.23 2.94 -42.09
N HIS A 719 -23.66 3.42 -40.98
CA HIS A 719 -22.32 3.99 -40.86
C HIS A 719 -21.35 3.07 -40.07
N PRO A 720 -21.08 1.83 -40.53
CA PRO A 720 -20.26 0.87 -39.78
C PRO A 720 -18.82 1.34 -39.55
N ALA A 721 -18.28 2.22 -40.41
CA ALA A 721 -16.93 2.77 -40.23
C ALA A 721 -16.82 3.67 -38.98
N LEU A 722 -17.86 4.45 -38.67
CA LEU A 722 -17.91 5.29 -37.46
C LEU A 722 -18.07 4.42 -36.21
N PHE A 723 -18.92 3.40 -36.27
CA PHE A 723 -19.04 2.39 -35.22
C PHE A 723 -17.68 1.71 -34.93
N GLN A 724 -16.97 1.27 -35.96
CA GLN A 724 -15.64 0.66 -35.84
C GLN A 724 -14.57 1.64 -35.36
N ALA A 725 -14.70 2.95 -35.64
CA ALA A 725 -13.83 3.97 -35.06
C ALA A 725 -14.07 4.09 -33.56
N MET A 726 -15.34 4.10 -33.14
CA MET A 726 -15.73 4.19 -31.74
C MET A 726 -15.24 2.99 -30.90
N LEU A 727 -15.17 1.80 -31.50
CA LEU A 727 -14.56 0.61 -30.86
C LEU A 727 -13.11 0.81 -30.45
N LYS A 728 -12.36 1.71 -31.11
CA LYS A 728 -10.93 1.96 -30.87
C LYS A 728 -10.68 3.05 -29.83
N GLN A 729 -11.68 3.88 -29.53
CA GLN A 729 -11.50 5.11 -28.74
C GLN A 729 -11.39 4.83 -27.24
N SER A 730 -12.30 4.03 -26.68
CA SER A 730 -12.27 3.68 -25.26
C SER A 730 -12.88 2.32 -24.97
N HIS A 731 -12.54 1.75 -23.82
CA HIS A 731 -13.07 0.45 -23.39
C HIS A 731 -14.54 0.57 -22.99
N TRP A 732 -15.36 -0.35 -23.52
CA TRP A 732 -16.79 -0.41 -23.26
C TRP A 732 -17.08 -1.35 -22.10
N ARG A 733 -18.04 -0.95 -21.25
CA ARG A 733 -18.53 -1.80 -20.17
C ARG A 733 -19.60 -2.75 -20.66
N SER A 734 -19.87 -3.80 -19.89
CA SER A 734 -20.92 -4.78 -20.21
C SER A 734 -22.28 -4.10 -20.45
N ALA A 735 -22.59 -3.00 -19.74
CA ALA A 735 -23.83 -2.25 -19.94
C ALA A 735 -23.91 -1.58 -21.32
N THR A 736 -22.82 -0.93 -21.76
CA THR A 736 -22.72 -0.34 -23.11
C THR A 736 -22.85 -1.42 -24.18
N VAL A 737 -22.04 -2.48 -24.06
CA VAL A 737 -22.01 -3.59 -25.02
C VAL A 737 -23.39 -4.25 -25.15
N THR A 738 -24.03 -4.55 -24.03
CA THR A 738 -25.39 -5.14 -24.03
C THR A 738 -26.40 -4.16 -24.62
N GLY A 739 -26.31 -2.87 -24.27
CA GLY A 739 -27.17 -1.83 -24.80
C GLY A 739 -27.07 -1.69 -26.34
N VAL A 740 -25.86 -1.84 -26.90
CA VAL A 740 -25.65 -1.84 -28.35
C VAL A 740 -26.34 -3.04 -29.00
N VAL A 741 -26.11 -4.25 -28.48
CA VAL A 741 -26.70 -5.48 -29.04
C VAL A 741 -28.23 -5.47 -28.91
N SER A 742 -28.77 -4.98 -27.79
CA SER A 742 -30.22 -4.91 -27.59
C SER A 742 -30.90 -3.84 -28.46
N THR A 743 -30.23 -2.70 -28.70
CA THR A 743 -30.83 -1.55 -29.41
C THR A 743 -30.65 -1.67 -30.93
N ALA A 744 -29.43 -1.97 -31.39
CA ALA A 744 -29.17 -2.16 -32.83
C ALA A 744 -29.58 -3.57 -33.32
N GLY A 745 -29.63 -4.55 -32.42
CA GLY A 745 -29.92 -5.94 -32.73
C GLY A 745 -28.68 -6.74 -33.11
N ALA A 746 -28.61 -7.99 -32.61
CA ALA A 746 -27.45 -8.88 -32.78
C ALA A 746 -27.02 -9.08 -34.23
N GLN A 747 -27.96 -9.13 -35.19
CA GLN A 747 -27.63 -9.31 -36.61
C GLN A 747 -26.85 -8.14 -37.21
N LEU A 748 -27.23 -6.89 -36.88
CA LEU A 748 -26.52 -5.71 -37.36
C LEU A 748 -25.15 -5.60 -36.69
N THR A 749 -25.06 -5.92 -35.40
CA THR A 749 -23.79 -5.97 -34.67
C THR A 749 -22.84 -6.98 -35.32
N VAL A 750 -23.27 -8.23 -35.55
CA VAL A 750 -22.47 -9.27 -36.20
C VAL A 750 -21.95 -8.80 -37.55
N ARG A 751 -22.80 -8.22 -38.41
CA ARG A 751 -22.36 -7.70 -39.71
C ARG A 751 -21.30 -6.61 -39.59
N ALA A 752 -21.41 -5.72 -38.61
CA ALA A 752 -20.46 -4.63 -38.43
C ALA A 752 -19.10 -5.09 -37.88
N VAL A 753 -19.07 -6.20 -37.13
CA VAL A 753 -17.84 -6.70 -36.49
C VAL A 753 -17.17 -7.87 -37.19
N SER A 754 -17.89 -8.61 -38.05
CA SER A 754 -17.35 -9.81 -38.72
C SER A 754 -16.14 -9.51 -39.61
N ASP A 755 -16.14 -8.36 -40.28
CA ASP A 755 -15.04 -7.92 -41.15
C ASP A 755 -14.02 -7.03 -40.43
N PHE A 756 -14.18 -6.82 -39.12
CA PHE A 756 -13.33 -5.94 -38.33
C PHE A 756 -12.17 -6.71 -37.70
N ALA A 757 -10.96 -6.47 -38.19
CA ALA A 757 -9.73 -7.10 -37.68
C ALA A 757 -8.78 -6.03 -37.09
N PRO A 758 -8.76 -5.82 -35.76
CA PRO A 758 -7.79 -4.93 -35.13
C PRO A 758 -6.36 -5.46 -35.34
N ARG A 759 -5.41 -4.57 -35.68
CA ARG A 759 -4.02 -4.93 -35.96
C ARG A 759 -3.17 -4.89 -34.70
N ILE A 760 -2.92 -6.04 -34.11
CA ILE A 760 -2.05 -6.20 -32.94
C ILE A 760 -0.58 -6.11 -33.40
N GLY A 761 -0.04 -4.89 -33.59
CA GLY A 761 1.38 -4.66 -33.92
C GLY A 761 1.78 -3.21 -34.22
N GLY A 762 2.73 -2.67 -33.44
CA GLY A 762 3.35 -1.33 -33.58
C GLY A 762 3.20 -0.44 -32.32
N THR A 763 4.28 0.23 -31.88
CA THR A 763 4.43 0.80 -30.51
C THR A 763 3.41 1.86 -30.08
N GLU A 764 2.90 2.72 -30.98
CA GLU A 764 1.86 3.72 -30.61
C GLU A 764 0.43 3.25 -30.96
N ARG A 765 0.26 2.36 -31.96
CA ARG A 765 -1.04 1.79 -32.35
C ARG A 765 -1.47 0.57 -31.50
N GLN A 766 -0.61 0.14 -30.58
CA GLN A 766 -0.84 -1.05 -29.76
C GLN A 766 -1.99 -0.86 -28.77
N MET A 767 -2.12 0.32 -28.16
CA MET A 767 -3.15 0.58 -27.16
C MET A 767 -4.55 0.65 -27.79
N GLU A 768 -4.73 1.42 -28.86
CA GLU A 768 -5.98 1.47 -29.63
C GLU A 768 -6.40 0.09 -30.18
N SER A 769 -5.43 -0.70 -30.68
CA SER A 769 -5.71 -2.05 -31.17
C SER A 769 -6.14 -2.99 -30.04
N THR A 770 -5.60 -2.82 -28.83
CA THR A 770 -5.95 -3.64 -27.66
C THR A 770 -7.34 -3.27 -27.15
N VAL A 771 -7.68 -1.97 -27.13
CA VAL A 771 -9.03 -1.47 -26.78
C VAL A 771 -10.06 -2.07 -27.72
N ALA A 772 -9.82 -1.95 -29.03
CA ALA A 772 -10.70 -2.48 -30.05
C ALA A 772 -10.89 -3.99 -29.95
N ALA A 773 -9.80 -4.75 -29.73
CA ALA A 773 -9.85 -6.19 -29.56
C ALA A 773 -10.64 -6.60 -28.32
N THR A 774 -10.52 -5.86 -27.22
CA THR A 774 -11.27 -6.11 -25.97
C THR A 774 -12.77 -5.84 -26.16
N ASN A 775 -13.12 -4.71 -26.77
CA ASN A 775 -14.50 -4.35 -27.06
C ASN A 775 -15.14 -5.36 -28.03
N LEU A 776 -14.37 -5.84 -29.00
CA LEU A 776 -14.79 -6.88 -29.93
C LEU A 776 -15.11 -8.21 -29.21
N GLY A 777 -14.24 -8.64 -28.29
CA GLY A 777 -14.49 -9.83 -27.47
C GLY A 777 -15.76 -9.71 -26.64
N ALA A 778 -15.97 -8.56 -25.99
CA ALA A 778 -17.18 -8.30 -25.20
C ALA A 778 -18.46 -8.31 -26.06
N LEU A 779 -18.43 -7.71 -27.26
CA LEU A 779 -19.54 -7.72 -28.21
C LEU A 779 -19.90 -9.13 -28.65
N TRP A 780 -18.91 -9.97 -28.98
CA TRP A 780 -19.16 -11.36 -29.32
C TRP A 780 -19.80 -12.13 -28.16
N THR A 781 -19.34 -11.93 -26.92
CA THR A 781 -19.97 -12.54 -25.74
C THR A 781 -21.43 -12.11 -25.60
N ALA A 782 -21.75 -10.83 -25.81
CA ALA A 782 -23.13 -10.35 -25.75
C ALA A 782 -24.00 -10.88 -26.89
N VAL A 783 -23.48 -10.94 -28.11
CA VAL A 783 -24.17 -11.51 -29.29
C VAL A 783 -24.49 -12.99 -29.06
N VAL A 784 -23.53 -13.77 -28.58
CA VAL A 784 -23.73 -15.21 -28.31
C VAL A 784 -24.79 -15.41 -27.23
N ARG A 785 -24.77 -14.57 -26.18
CA ARG A 785 -25.76 -14.61 -25.12
C ARG A 785 -27.18 -14.26 -25.60
N GLU A 786 -27.31 -13.28 -26.49
CA GLU A 786 -28.61 -12.83 -27.02
C GLU A 786 -29.18 -13.81 -28.04
N THR A 787 -28.32 -14.38 -28.90
CA THR A 787 -28.77 -15.25 -29.99
C THR A 787 -28.81 -16.73 -29.63
N GLY A 788 -28.08 -17.15 -28.60
CA GLY A 788 -27.94 -18.57 -28.23
C GLY A 788 -27.19 -19.40 -29.27
N THR A 789 -26.47 -18.78 -30.22
CA THR A 789 -25.78 -19.46 -31.32
C THR A 789 -24.43 -18.83 -31.63
N LEU A 790 -23.49 -19.63 -32.13
CA LEU A 790 -22.23 -19.17 -32.71
C LEU A 790 -21.88 -20.05 -33.92
N THR A 791 -22.73 -19.99 -34.95
CA THR A 791 -22.64 -20.88 -36.12
C THR A 791 -22.11 -20.13 -37.35
N GLY A 792 -21.10 -20.71 -38.01
CA GLY A 792 -20.49 -20.19 -39.23
C GLY A 792 -19.67 -18.90 -39.05
N GLN A 793 -19.35 -18.52 -37.81
CA GLN A 793 -18.65 -17.28 -37.51
C GLN A 793 -17.13 -17.49 -37.42
N THR A 794 -16.37 -16.54 -37.96
CA THR A 794 -14.93 -16.44 -37.74
C THR A 794 -14.65 -15.19 -36.91
N VAL A 795 -14.20 -15.38 -35.67
CA VAL A 795 -13.81 -14.29 -34.77
C VAL A 795 -12.31 -14.10 -34.91
N VAL A 796 -11.88 -12.87 -35.21
CA VAL A 796 -10.47 -12.55 -35.51
C VAL A 796 -9.95 -11.50 -34.53
N ASN A 797 -8.80 -11.77 -33.92
CA ASN A 797 -8.06 -10.83 -33.06
C ASN A 797 -8.90 -10.23 -31.92
N ALA A 798 -9.81 -11.00 -31.32
CA ALA A 798 -10.62 -10.58 -30.19
C ALA A 798 -9.95 -10.96 -28.86
N ILE A 799 -10.05 -10.09 -27.86
CA ILE A 799 -9.58 -10.34 -26.50
C ILE A 799 -10.80 -10.50 -25.59
N PHE A 800 -10.97 -11.68 -25.01
CA PHE A 800 -12.02 -12.01 -24.06
C PHE A 800 -11.45 -11.85 -22.64
N ALA A 801 -11.65 -10.66 -22.07
CA ALA A 801 -11.23 -10.36 -20.72
C ALA A 801 -12.01 -11.21 -19.69
N ASP A 802 -13.32 -11.35 -19.89
CA ASP A 802 -14.22 -12.20 -19.12
C ASP A 802 -14.36 -13.59 -19.77
N GLU A 803 -15.01 -14.52 -19.05
CA GLU A 803 -15.29 -15.87 -19.53
C GLU A 803 -16.18 -15.86 -20.79
N LEU A 804 -15.73 -16.56 -21.84
CA LEU A 804 -16.59 -16.94 -22.96
C LEU A 804 -17.35 -18.21 -22.58
N ASP A 805 -18.55 -18.04 -22.06
CA ASP A 805 -19.42 -19.15 -21.63
C ASP A 805 -20.30 -19.64 -22.77
N LEU A 806 -19.99 -20.83 -23.29
CA LEU A 806 -20.77 -21.51 -24.32
C LEU A 806 -21.67 -22.62 -23.75
N SER A 807 -21.76 -22.78 -22.43
CA SER A 807 -22.46 -23.92 -21.80
C SER A 807 -23.95 -24.01 -22.15
N GLN A 808 -24.61 -22.87 -22.37
CA GLN A 808 -26.03 -22.75 -22.72
C GLN A 808 -26.26 -22.51 -24.21
N VAL A 809 -25.23 -22.61 -25.04
CA VAL A 809 -25.32 -22.33 -26.49
C VAL A 809 -25.69 -23.63 -27.20
N GLU A 810 -26.79 -23.61 -27.96
CA GLU A 810 -27.35 -24.83 -28.56
C GLU A 810 -26.58 -25.26 -29.81
N ASP A 811 -26.05 -24.31 -30.57
CA ASP A 811 -25.34 -24.53 -31.84
C ASP A 811 -24.03 -23.71 -31.89
N VAL A 812 -22.90 -24.41 -31.99
CA VAL A 812 -21.56 -23.81 -32.05
C VAL A 812 -20.78 -24.48 -33.17
N ASP A 813 -20.52 -23.73 -34.23
CA ASP A 813 -19.58 -24.07 -35.29
C ASP A 813 -18.80 -22.81 -35.65
N ALA A 814 -17.64 -22.63 -35.01
CA ALA A 814 -16.92 -21.36 -35.05
C ALA A 814 -15.40 -21.52 -35.15
N ARG A 815 -14.76 -20.48 -35.67
CA ARG A 815 -13.30 -20.37 -35.74
C ARG A 815 -12.84 -19.14 -34.99
N LEU A 816 -11.93 -19.32 -34.02
CA LEU A 816 -11.26 -18.25 -33.30
C LEU A 816 -9.82 -18.12 -33.83
N VAL A 817 -9.51 -17.00 -34.49
CA VAL A 817 -8.20 -16.74 -35.11
C VAL A 817 -7.50 -15.60 -34.38
N GLY A 818 -6.31 -15.86 -33.84
CA GLY A 818 -5.51 -14.83 -33.16
C GLY A 818 -6.17 -14.24 -31.91
N CYS A 819 -7.09 -14.97 -31.28
CA CYS A 819 -7.83 -14.50 -30.12
C CYS A 819 -7.07 -14.75 -28.80
N GLU A 820 -7.42 -14.01 -27.75
CA GLU A 820 -6.93 -14.26 -26.39
C GLU A 820 -8.09 -14.46 -25.44
N LEU A 821 -8.11 -15.58 -24.71
CA LEU A 821 -9.18 -15.94 -23.80
C LEU A 821 -8.64 -16.18 -22.38
N SER A 822 -9.20 -15.44 -21.41
CA SER A 822 -8.94 -15.69 -19.98
C SER A 822 -9.56 -17.00 -19.51
N SER A 823 -10.78 -17.30 -19.95
CA SER A 823 -11.52 -18.52 -19.66
C SER A 823 -12.49 -18.88 -20.79
N LEU A 824 -12.60 -20.17 -21.10
CA LEU A 824 -13.52 -20.73 -22.08
C LEU A 824 -14.32 -21.86 -21.43
N THR A 825 -15.64 -21.69 -21.33
CA THR A 825 -16.54 -22.80 -20.97
C THR A 825 -17.13 -23.42 -22.22
N LEU A 826 -16.94 -24.73 -22.38
CA LEU A 826 -17.41 -25.48 -23.55
C LEU A 826 -18.92 -25.79 -23.48
N PRO A 827 -19.60 -25.96 -24.64
CA PRO A 827 -21.01 -26.34 -24.67
C PRO A 827 -21.29 -27.66 -23.98
N ALA A 828 -22.41 -27.72 -23.25
CA ALA A 828 -22.86 -28.94 -22.57
C ALA A 828 -23.53 -29.94 -23.53
N THR A 829 -24.10 -29.44 -24.63
CA THR A 829 -24.74 -30.23 -25.68
C THR A 829 -23.70 -30.87 -26.59
N PRO A 830 -23.96 -32.06 -27.16
CA PRO A 830 -23.08 -32.66 -28.18
C PRO A 830 -23.31 -32.00 -29.56
N GLY A 831 -22.34 -32.14 -30.47
CA GLY A 831 -22.51 -31.76 -31.88
C GLY A 831 -21.93 -30.40 -32.29
N TRP A 832 -21.26 -29.71 -31.37
CA TRP A 832 -20.50 -28.50 -31.69
C TRP A 832 -19.13 -28.79 -32.28
N SER A 833 -18.51 -27.77 -32.87
CA SER A 833 -17.13 -27.75 -33.36
C SER A 833 -16.53 -26.37 -33.11
N LEU A 834 -15.38 -26.29 -32.43
CA LEU A 834 -14.67 -25.04 -32.18
C LEU A 834 -13.22 -25.17 -32.61
N ARG A 835 -12.80 -24.35 -33.58
CA ARG A 835 -11.42 -24.34 -34.08
C ARG A 835 -10.65 -23.13 -33.57
N LEU A 836 -9.54 -23.38 -32.90
CA LEU A 836 -8.61 -22.38 -32.39
C LEU A 836 -7.39 -22.31 -33.31
N GLU A 837 -7.08 -21.12 -33.82
CA GLU A 837 -5.90 -20.91 -34.67
C GLU A 837 -5.10 -19.71 -34.19
N ASN A 838 -3.85 -19.93 -33.78
CA ASN A 838 -3.03 -18.90 -33.12
C ASN A 838 -3.75 -18.24 -31.93
N THR A 839 -4.71 -18.93 -31.32
CA THR A 839 -5.52 -18.44 -30.22
C THR A 839 -4.94 -18.94 -28.90
N THR A 840 -4.83 -18.05 -27.93
CA THR A 840 -4.37 -18.37 -26.57
C THR A 840 -5.57 -18.55 -25.65
N VAL A 841 -5.57 -19.63 -24.87
CA VAL A 841 -6.63 -19.92 -23.89
C VAL A 841 -5.96 -20.25 -22.56
N LYS A 842 -6.21 -19.44 -21.53
CA LYS A 842 -5.61 -19.66 -20.20
C LYS A 842 -6.36 -20.72 -19.40
N LYS A 843 -7.70 -20.74 -19.46
CA LYS A 843 -8.52 -21.72 -18.72
C LYS A 843 -9.57 -22.34 -19.62
N ILE A 844 -9.75 -23.66 -19.51
CA ILE A 844 -10.85 -24.38 -20.16
C ILE A 844 -11.69 -25.05 -19.08
N LYS A 845 -13.01 -24.87 -19.15
CA LYS A 845 -13.98 -25.51 -18.27
C LYS A 845 -14.96 -26.35 -19.07
N VAL A 846 -15.18 -27.57 -18.61
CA VAL A 846 -16.08 -28.55 -19.23
C VAL A 846 -17.24 -28.82 -18.27
N SER A 847 -18.38 -28.22 -18.54
CA SER A 847 -19.59 -28.37 -17.70
C SER A 847 -20.35 -29.68 -17.99
N GLY A 848 -20.19 -30.24 -19.19
CA GLY A 848 -20.82 -31.48 -19.64
C GLY A 848 -19.91 -32.71 -19.55
N SER A 849 -19.98 -33.63 -20.52
CA SER A 849 -19.06 -34.78 -20.54
C SER A 849 -17.62 -34.35 -20.85
N PRO A 850 -16.58 -34.92 -20.20
CA PRO A 850 -15.18 -34.71 -20.60
C PRO A 850 -14.91 -34.99 -22.08
N ASN A 851 -15.70 -35.88 -22.70
CA ASN A 851 -15.64 -36.19 -24.14
C ASN A 851 -16.00 -35.00 -25.04
N ALA A 852 -16.54 -33.91 -24.49
CA ALA A 852 -16.77 -32.67 -25.23
C ALA A 852 -15.45 -32.11 -25.80
N LEU A 853 -14.31 -32.38 -25.16
CA LEU A 853 -12.98 -31.96 -25.61
C LEU A 853 -12.61 -32.46 -27.02
N ARG A 854 -13.19 -33.56 -27.51
CA ARG A 854 -12.92 -34.10 -28.86
C ARG A 854 -13.33 -33.17 -30.01
N HIS A 855 -14.17 -32.18 -29.72
CA HIS A 855 -14.68 -31.20 -30.66
C HIS A 855 -13.91 -29.87 -30.62
N LEU A 856 -12.89 -29.80 -29.76
CA LEU A 856 -12.01 -28.66 -29.62
C LEU A 856 -10.73 -28.89 -30.44
N HIS A 857 -10.52 -28.04 -31.44
CA HIS A 857 -9.43 -28.16 -32.40
C HIS A 857 -8.38 -27.07 -32.22
N GLY A 858 -7.10 -27.40 -32.38
CA GLY A 858 -6.00 -26.42 -32.40
C GLY A 858 -5.63 -25.84 -31.03
N VAL A 859 -5.80 -26.61 -29.96
CA VAL A 859 -5.46 -26.20 -28.59
C VAL A 859 -3.94 -26.09 -28.44
N ARG A 860 -3.46 -25.00 -27.85
CA ARG A 860 -2.06 -24.84 -27.41
C ARG A 860 -1.93 -25.15 -25.94
N HIS A 861 -1.33 -26.29 -25.62
CA HIS A 861 -1.08 -26.76 -24.26
C HIS A 861 -0.15 -25.81 -23.48
N ALA A 862 0.82 -25.20 -24.15
CA ALA A 862 1.76 -24.26 -23.55
C ALA A 862 1.07 -23.04 -22.92
N ASP A 863 -0.09 -22.63 -23.45
CA ASP A 863 -0.81 -21.45 -23.00
C ASP A 863 -1.82 -21.76 -21.87
N LEU A 864 -2.24 -23.03 -21.72
CA LEU A 864 -3.23 -23.45 -20.72
C LEU A 864 -2.69 -23.48 -19.30
N VAL A 865 -3.28 -22.69 -18.43
CA VAL A 865 -3.00 -22.65 -17.00
C VAL A 865 -3.83 -23.66 -16.22
N GLU A 866 -5.08 -23.85 -16.61
CA GLU A 866 -6.06 -24.61 -15.84
C GLU A 866 -7.03 -25.36 -16.77
N LEU A 867 -7.31 -26.63 -16.47
CA LEU A 867 -8.36 -27.42 -17.11
C LEU A 867 -9.30 -27.96 -16.03
N LEU A 868 -10.54 -27.51 -16.05
CA LEU A 868 -11.60 -27.94 -15.13
C LEU A 868 -12.53 -28.92 -15.84
N LEU A 869 -12.47 -30.19 -15.43
CA LEU A 869 -13.40 -31.24 -15.81
C LEU A 869 -14.49 -31.36 -14.72
N PRO A 870 -15.64 -32.02 -15.00
CA PRO A 870 -16.77 -32.08 -14.06
C PRO A 870 -16.43 -32.56 -12.64
N ASN A 871 -15.40 -33.42 -12.50
CA ASN A 871 -14.99 -34.01 -11.23
C ASN A 871 -13.48 -33.87 -10.96
N GLU A 872 -12.75 -33.10 -11.77
CA GLU A 872 -11.28 -33.07 -11.72
C GLU A 872 -10.77 -31.68 -12.11
N LEU A 873 -9.92 -31.10 -11.26
CA LEU A 873 -9.18 -29.87 -11.54
C LEU A 873 -7.74 -30.22 -11.86
N LEU A 874 -7.27 -29.81 -13.04
CA LEU A 874 -5.90 -30.03 -13.51
C LEU A 874 -5.20 -28.69 -13.71
N ASP A 875 -4.15 -28.47 -12.93
CA ASP A 875 -3.31 -27.26 -12.95
C ASP A 875 -1.86 -27.56 -13.37
N ARG A 876 -1.48 -28.85 -13.41
CA ARG A 876 -0.17 -29.34 -13.85
C ARG A 876 -0.16 -29.53 -15.36
N LYS A 877 0.88 -29.01 -16.03
CA LYS A 877 1.03 -29.10 -17.48
C LYS A 877 0.96 -30.55 -17.98
N GLU A 878 1.65 -31.48 -17.33
CA GLU A 878 1.64 -32.89 -17.74
C GLU A 878 0.24 -33.50 -17.60
N GLY A 879 -0.47 -33.17 -16.52
CA GLY A 879 -1.85 -33.61 -16.27
C GLY A 879 -2.83 -33.05 -17.31
N ILE A 880 -2.70 -31.76 -17.64
CA ILE A 880 -3.52 -31.09 -18.66
C ILE A 880 -3.28 -31.74 -20.03
N LEU A 881 -2.03 -31.93 -20.46
CA LEU A 881 -1.72 -32.55 -21.76
C LEU A 881 -2.28 -33.98 -21.85
N ALA A 882 -2.04 -34.78 -20.80
CA ALA A 882 -2.54 -36.15 -20.73
C ALA A 882 -4.08 -36.20 -20.77
N ALA A 883 -4.78 -35.25 -20.13
CA ALA A 883 -6.23 -35.18 -20.19
C ALA A 883 -6.75 -34.73 -21.56
N LEU A 884 -6.15 -33.72 -22.18
CA LEU A 884 -6.51 -33.26 -23.52
C LEU A 884 -6.39 -34.39 -24.55
N GLN A 885 -5.26 -35.12 -24.52
CA GLN A 885 -5.03 -36.27 -25.41
C GLN A 885 -6.00 -37.43 -25.10
N ARG A 886 -6.22 -37.74 -23.82
CA ARG A 886 -7.13 -38.82 -23.38
C ARG A 886 -8.57 -38.61 -23.85
N TYR A 887 -9.03 -37.36 -23.86
CA TYR A 887 -10.40 -37.01 -24.27
C TYR A 887 -10.50 -36.53 -25.72
N GLY A 888 -9.42 -36.67 -26.51
CA GLY A 888 -9.43 -36.53 -27.96
C GLY A 888 -9.35 -35.09 -28.49
N ALA A 889 -8.94 -34.11 -27.68
CA ALA A 889 -8.69 -32.75 -28.17
C ALA A 889 -7.48 -32.74 -29.11
N GLU A 890 -7.54 -31.93 -30.17
CA GLU A 890 -6.41 -31.74 -31.08
C GLU A 890 -5.46 -30.67 -30.49
N VAL A 891 -4.27 -31.12 -30.08
CA VAL A 891 -3.24 -30.27 -29.46
C VAL A 891 -2.11 -30.03 -30.47
N VAL A 892 -1.85 -28.76 -30.81
CA VAL A 892 -0.92 -28.38 -31.89
C VAL A 892 0.55 -28.32 -31.47
N ASP A 893 0.84 -28.16 -30.18
CA ASP A 893 2.18 -28.05 -29.61
C ASP A 893 2.61 -29.31 -28.82
N ALA A 894 1.96 -30.45 -29.11
CA ALA A 894 2.18 -31.72 -28.42
C ALA A 894 3.49 -32.45 -28.80
N GLU A 895 4.42 -31.84 -29.56
CA GLU A 895 5.67 -32.50 -29.94
C GLU A 895 6.53 -32.84 -28.71
N SER A 896 6.51 -34.15 -28.40
CA SER A 896 7.33 -34.97 -27.52
C SER A 896 8.70 -34.38 -27.13
N ARG A 897 8.79 -33.75 -25.95
CA ARG A 897 10.07 -33.70 -25.22
C ARG A 897 10.33 -35.07 -24.60
N ASN A 898 11.06 -35.88 -25.34
CA ASN A 898 11.62 -37.15 -24.92
C ASN A 898 13.07 -36.95 -24.41
N ASP A 899 13.28 -35.95 -23.56
CA ASP A 899 14.54 -35.72 -22.84
C ASP A 899 14.39 -36.23 -21.41
N ASP A 900 15.48 -36.79 -20.86
CA ASP A 900 15.60 -37.25 -19.47
C ASP A 900 14.83 -36.30 -18.53
N LEU A 901 13.79 -36.83 -17.87
CA LEU A 901 12.97 -36.05 -16.95
C LEU A 901 13.91 -35.33 -15.96
N PRO A 902 13.86 -33.99 -15.88
CA PRO A 902 14.71 -33.24 -14.97
C PRO A 902 14.53 -33.77 -13.54
N PRO A 903 15.56 -33.67 -12.68
CA PRO A 903 15.44 -33.99 -11.26
C PRO A 903 14.20 -33.32 -10.65
N ILE A 904 13.56 -33.99 -9.69
CA ILE A 904 12.31 -33.52 -9.08
C ILE A 904 12.46 -32.11 -8.49
N GLU A 905 13.65 -31.73 -8.04
CA GLU A 905 13.96 -30.40 -7.53
C GLU A 905 14.00 -29.32 -8.60
N VAL A 906 14.42 -29.67 -9.83
CA VAL A 906 14.36 -28.76 -10.98
C VAL A 906 12.92 -28.55 -11.41
N LEU A 907 12.10 -29.61 -11.41
CA LEU A 907 10.66 -29.52 -11.66
C LEU A 907 9.95 -28.69 -10.58
N ALA A 908 10.29 -28.92 -9.31
CA ALA A 908 9.76 -28.16 -8.18
C ALA A 908 10.14 -26.67 -8.28
N ALA A 909 11.41 -26.35 -8.54
CA ALA A 909 11.87 -24.98 -8.70
C ALA A 909 11.20 -24.27 -9.87
N ARG A 910 11.03 -24.94 -11.02
CA ARG A 910 10.25 -24.40 -12.15
C ARG A 910 8.80 -24.13 -11.76
N HIS A 911 8.16 -25.03 -11.02
CA HIS A 911 6.80 -24.82 -10.54
C HIS A 911 6.69 -23.64 -9.57
N PHE A 912 7.61 -23.54 -8.62
CA PHE A 912 7.65 -22.44 -7.64
C PHE A 912 7.91 -21.09 -8.32
N LEU A 913 8.91 -21.02 -9.21
CA LEU A 913 9.21 -19.79 -9.97
C LEU A 913 8.09 -19.41 -10.92
N THR A 914 7.43 -20.37 -11.57
CA THR A 914 6.25 -20.09 -12.42
C THR A 914 5.10 -19.55 -11.59
N SER A 915 4.87 -20.12 -10.41
CA SER A 915 3.84 -19.65 -9.47
C SER A 915 4.18 -18.25 -8.94
N MET A 916 5.43 -18.00 -8.58
CA MET A 916 5.92 -16.68 -8.16
C MET A 916 5.88 -15.65 -9.29
N ALA A 917 6.15 -16.04 -10.54
CA ALA A 917 6.14 -15.16 -11.70
C ALA A 917 4.73 -14.70 -12.08
N ARG A 918 3.73 -15.54 -11.84
CA ARG A 918 2.30 -15.21 -12.04
C ARG A 918 1.75 -14.29 -10.96
N ARG A 919 2.35 -14.33 -9.77
CA ARG A 919 1.91 -13.51 -8.64
C ARG A 919 2.48 -12.11 -8.78
N VAL A 920 1.61 -11.14 -8.50
CA VAL A 920 1.99 -9.74 -8.40
C VAL A 920 2.91 -9.51 -7.18
N GLU A 921 2.86 -10.37 -6.18
CA GLU A 921 3.70 -10.29 -4.97
C GLU A 921 5.10 -10.88 -5.19
N LYS A 922 6.15 -10.06 -5.06
CA LYS A 922 7.55 -10.51 -5.18
C LYS A 922 8.21 -10.98 -3.87
N SER A 923 7.44 -11.10 -2.78
CA SER A 923 7.98 -11.53 -1.49
C SER A 923 7.13 -12.60 -0.82
N VAL A 924 7.79 -13.56 -0.19
CA VAL A 924 7.15 -14.63 0.57
C VAL A 924 7.60 -14.52 2.02
N ILE A 925 6.65 -14.56 2.95
CA ILE A 925 6.95 -14.58 4.38
C ILE A 925 7.24 -16.01 4.79
N LEU A 926 8.43 -16.21 5.34
CA LEU A 926 8.89 -17.50 5.83
C LEU A 926 9.03 -17.49 7.35
N ARG A 927 8.81 -18.66 7.94
CA ARG A 927 9.17 -18.97 9.31
C ARG A 927 10.69 -19.13 9.44
N SER A 928 11.17 -19.22 10.68
CA SER A 928 12.60 -19.40 10.97
C SER A 928 13.24 -20.66 10.36
N ASP A 929 12.44 -21.64 9.94
CA ASP A 929 12.87 -22.88 9.29
C ASP A 929 12.82 -22.83 7.75
N ASN A 930 12.59 -21.65 7.17
CA ASN A 930 12.39 -21.36 5.75
C ASN A 930 11.10 -21.95 5.14
N GLN A 931 10.14 -22.39 5.96
CA GLN A 931 8.81 -22.78 5.48
C GLN A 931 7.90 -21.55 5.31
N PRO A 932 6.94 -21.57 4.36
CA PRO A 932 6.00 -20.47 4.20
C PRO A 932 5.10 -20.35 5.43
N GLU A 933 4.89 -19.13 5.92
CA GLU A 933 3.98 -18.85 7.05
C GLU A 933 2.51 -18.94 6.63
N ASP A 934 2.19 -18.48 5.42
CA ASP A 934 0.82 -18.48 4.92
C ASP A 934 0.45 -19.89 4.42
N ASN A 935 -0.26 -20.65 5.26
CA ASN A 935 -0.79 -21.98 4.92
C ASN A 935 -1.72 -21.97 3.68
N ARG A 936 -2.16 -20.80 3.21
CA ARG A 936 -2.93 -20.66 1.97
C ARG A 936 -2.05 -20.81 0.73
N LEU A 937 -0.72 -20.71 0.83
CA LEU A 937 0.24 -20.94 -0.26
C LEU A 937 0.38 -22.43 -0.61
N LYS A 938 -0.73 -23.07 -1.03
CA LYS A 938 -0.78 -24.50 -1.40
C LYS A 938 0.26 -24.87 -2.46
N TRP A 939 0.62 -23.94 -3.34
CA TRP A 939 1.65 -24.13 -4.38
C TRP A 939 3.05 -24.38 -3.78
N ALA A 940 3.40 -23.74 -2.66
CA ALA A 940 4.68 -23.96 -1.99
C ALA A 940 4.76 -25.37 -1.36
N GLN A 941 3.61 -25.99 -1.10
CA GLN A 941 3.51 -27.35 -0.56
C GLN A 941 3.41 -28.43 -1.65
N ALA A 942 3.29 -28.06 -2.93
CA ALA A 942 2.97 -28.98 -4.03
C ALA A 942 4.01 -30.11 -4.25
N TYR A 943 5.29 -29.84 -3.93
CA TYR A 943 6.41 -30.78 -3.99
C TYR A 943 6.94 -31.17 -2.61
N GLY A 944 6.21 -30.84 -1.54
CA GLY A 944 6.58 -31.10 -0.15
C GLY A 944 7.54 -30.07 0.46
N PRO A 945 7.66 -30.08 1.80
CA PRO A 945 8.41 -29.07 2.56
C PRO A 945 9.93 -29.10 2.28
N ASP A 946 10.49 -30.26 1.94
CA ASP A 946 11.92 -30.42 1.70
C ASP A 946 12.36 -29.79 0.37
N ALA A 947 11.57 -30.00 -0.69
CA ALA A 947 11.82 -29.39 -2.00
C ALA A 947 11.72 -27.86 -1.93
N TRP A 948 10.72 -27.35 -1.20
CA TRP A 948 10.58 -25.91 -0.93
C TRP A 948 11.79 -25.35 -0.18
N LYS A 949 12.20 -26.00 0.90
CA LYS A 949 13.32 -25.55 1.72
C LYS A 949 14.63 -25.53 0.93
N LYS A 950 14.88 -26.56 0.11
CA LYS A 950 16.04 -26.62 -0.80
C LYS A 950 16.00 -25.47 -1.81
N PHE A 951 14.84 -25.23 -2.45
CA PHE A 951 14.64 -24.11 -3.36
C PHE A 951 14.97 -22.74 -2.72
N VAL A 952 14.44 -22.46 -1.53
CA VAL A 952 14.72 -21.20 -0.81
C VAL A 952 16.20 -21.06 -0.45
N ASN A 953 16.81 -22.14 0.05
CA ASN A 953 18.23 -22.11 0.42
C ASN A 953 19.12 -21.83 -0.79
N GLU A 954 18.86 -22.45 -1.94
CA GLU A 954 19.67 -22.21 -3.13
C GLU A 954 19.50 -20.78 -3.66
N LEU A 955 18.29 -20.20 -3.58
CA LEU A 955 18.07 -18.78 -3.92
C LEU A 955 18.89 -17.83 -3.03
N LEU A 956 18.98 -18.13 -1.73
CA LEU A 956 19.75 -17.31 -0.78
C LEU A 956 21.25 -17.46 -1.01
N VAL A 957 21.75 -18.68 -1.20
CA VAL A 957 23.19 -18.96 -1.36
C VAL A 957 23.75 -18.37 -2.65
N THR A 958 23.00 -18.48 -3.75
CA THR A 958 23.37 -17.90 -5.05
C THR A 958 23.15 -16.39 -5.12
N GLY A 959 22.63 -15.79 -4.05
CA GLY A 959 22.37 -14.37 -3.95
C GLY A 959 21.25 -13.86 -4.85
N LEU A 960 20.46 -14.75 -5.47
CA LEU A 960 19.25 -14.42 -6.23
C LEU A 960 18.11 -13.90 -5.35
N ALA A 961 18.15 -14.23 -4.05
CA ALA A 961 17.28 -13.68 -3.03
C ALA A 961 18.06 -13.07 -1.86
N ALA A 962 17.35 -12.31 -1.02
CA ALA A 962 17.82 -11.83 0.28
C ALA A 962 16.77 -12.15 1.36
N ASP A 963 17.25 -12.43 2.58
CA ASP A 963 16.43 -12.54 3.78
C ASP A 963 16.36 -11.18 4.49
N GLU A 964 15.16 -10.63 4.57
CA GLU A 964 14.92 -9.37 5.28
C GLU A 964 14.20 -9.67 6.60
N ASN A 965 14.86 -9.33 7.71
CA ASN A 965 14.23 -9.39 9.03
C ASN A 965 13.23 -8.23 9.16
N PHE A 966 12.03 -8.52 9.66
CA PHE A 966 11.04 -7.50 9.97
C PHE A 966 10.36 -7.78 11.32
N SER A 967 9.78 -6.74 11.91
CA SER A 967 9.02 -6.86 13.15
C SER A 967 7.67 -7.54 12.86
N ALA A 968 7.52 -8.81 13.25
CA ALA A 968 6.26 -9.55 13.21
C ALA A 968 5.81 -9.87 14.64
N SER A 969 4.52 -10.15 14.84
CA SER A 969 4.03 -10.73 16.10
C SER A 969 4.39 -12.21 16.18
N GLY A 970 4.80 -12.68 17.36
CA GLY A 970 5.10 -14.09 17.64
C GLY A 970 6.50 -14.54 17.24
N GLU A 971 6.61 -15.76 16.70
CA GLU A 971 7.88 -16.36 16.27
C GLU A 971 8.62 -15.47 15.27
N ARG A 972 9.96 -15.56 15.26
CA ARG A 972 10.79 -14.81 14.30
C ARG A 972 10.43 -15.22 12.87
N LYS A 973 9.98 -14.24 12.08
CA LYS A 973 9.67 -14.39 10.66
C LYS A 973 10.71 -13.65 9.83
N ILE A 974 10.97 -14.16 8.63
CA ILE A 974 11.87 -13.58 7.65
C ILE A 974 11.10 -13.38 6.35
N ARG A 975 11.44 -12.31 5.62
CA ARG A 975 10.86 -12.05 4.31
C ARG A 975 11.87 -12.45 3.25
N LEU A 976 11.49 -13.40 2.40
CA LEU A 976 12.28 -13.74 1.22
C LEU A 976 11.98 -12.73 0.11
N ARG A 977 13.00 -11.99 -0.32
CA ARG A 977 12.92 -11.02 -1.42
C ARG A 977 13.79 -11.48 -2.58
N LEU A 978 13.20 -11.65 -3.76
CA LEU A 978 13.98 -11.89 -4.97
C LEU A 978 14.67 -10.59 -5.43
N LYS A 979 15.95 -10.67 -5.79
CA LYS A 979 16.72 -9.54 -6.35
C LYS A 979 16.49 -9.34 -7.85
N CYS A 980 15.82 -10.29 -8.49
CA CYS A 980 15.39 -10.28 -9.89
C CYS A 980 13.98 -10.88 -10.02
N SER A 981 13.33 -10.71 -11.16
CA SER A 981 12.00 -11.30 -11.38
C SER A 981 12.10 -12.83 -11.44
N ALA A 982 11.07 -13.54 -10.94
CA ALA A 982 11.02 -14.99 -11.04
C ALA A 982 11.08 -15.47 -12.51
N SER A 983 10.50 -14.70 -13.45
CA SER A 983 10.59 -14.95 -14.88
C SER A 983 12.03 -14.87 -15.41
N ALA A 984 12.86 -13.95 -14.90
CA ALA A 984 14.27 -13.87 -15.29
C ALA A 984 15.07 -15.08 -14.79
N ILE A 985 14.80 -15.53 -13.56
CA ILE A 985 15.41 -16.78 -13.03
C ILE A 985 14.96 -17.99 -13.86
N LEU A 986 13.67 -18.03 -14.25
CA LEU A 986 13.07 -19.10 -15.04
C LEU A 986 13.61 -19.17 -16.48
N ALA A 987 13.93 -18.02 -17.08
CA ALA A 987 14.43 -17.92 -18.45
C ALA A 987 15.81 -18.57 -18.61
N ASP A 988 16.62 -18.59 -17.55
CA ASP A 988 17.97 -19.18 -17.53
C ASP A 988 18.84 -18.67 -18.70
N ASP A 989 18.74 -17.38 -19.01
CA ASP A 989 19.38 -16.76 -20.17
C ASP A 989 20.81 -16.26 -19.90
N GLY A 990 21.35 -16.55 -18.72
CA GLY A 990 22.68 -16.11 -18.28
C GLY A 990 22.81 -14.60 -18.01
N SER A 991 21.72 -13.82 -18.10
CA SER A 991 21.76 -12.36 -17.95
C SER A 991 22.06 -11.87 -16.52
N ARG A 992 21.81 -12.72 -15.52
CA ARG A 992 21.95 -12.40 -14.09
C ARG A 992 22.98 -13.32 -13.43
N PRO A 993 24.01 -12.75 -12.75
CA PRO A 993 24.96 -13.53 -11.97
C PRO A 993 24.24 -14.40 -10.93
N GLY A 994 24.57 -15.69 -10.86
CA GLY A 994 24.00 -16.66 -9.92
C GLY A 994 22.85 -17.52 -10.47
N THR A 995 22.26 -17.18 -11.63
CA THR A 995 21.16 -17.96 -12.24
C THR A 995 21.63 -19.33 -12.72
N GLU A 996 22.76 -19.39 -13.44
CA GLU A 996 23.36 -20.65 -13.88
C GLU A 996 23.79 -21.52 -12.70
N GLU A 997 24.38 -20.90 -11.67
CA GLU A 997 24.81 -21.60 -10.44
C GLU A 997 23.60 -22.19 -9.69
N PHE A 998 22.48 -21.47 -9.64
CA PHE A 998 21.25 -21.91 -9.01
C PHE A 998 20.67 -23.15 -9.68
N TRP A 999 20.58 -23.16 -11.01
CA TRP A 999 20.08 -24.32 -11.75
C TRP A 999 21.05 -25.50 -11.72
N ALA A 1000 22.36 -25.26 -11.74
CA ALA A 1000 23.38 -26.31 -11.60
C ALA A 1000 23.28 -27.03 -10.24
N ARG A 1001 23.19 -26.25 -9.15
CA ARG A 1001 23.06 -26.78 -7.77
C ARG A 1001 21.78 -27.59 -7.57
N LEU A 1002 20.66 -27.15 -8.13
CA LEU A 1002 19.41 -27.90 -8.09
C LEU A 1002 19.46 -29.18 -8.93
N GLY A 1003 20.17 -29.15 -10.06
CA GLY A 1003 20.41 -30.30 -10.94
C GLY A 1003 21.46 -31.29 -10.42
N GLY A 1004 22.13 -31.00 -9.29
CA GLY A 1004 23.17 -31.85 -8.71
C GLY A 1004 24.50 -31.84 -9.45
N LYS A 1005 24.83 -30.76 -10.16
CA LYS A 1005 26.08 -30.56 -10.90
C LYS A 1005 27.07 -29.68 -10.17
#